data_AF-A0A3D0JEA1-F1
#
_entry.id   AF-A0A3D0JEA1-F1
#
_cell.length_a   1.000
_cell.length_b   1.000
_cell.length_c   1.000
_cell.angle_alpha   90.00
_cell.angle_beta   90.00
_cell.angle_gamma   90.00
#
_symmetry.space_group_name_H-M   'P 1'
#
loop_
_entity.id
_entity.type
_entity.pdbx_description
1 polymer ?
#
loop_
_entity_poly.entity_id
_entity_poly.type
_entity_poly.pdbx_seq_one_letter_code
_entity_poly.pdbx_strand_id
1 'polypeptide(L)'
;MERDNSSKKSNKKLSDYLRVYTVLLFLAFVLSFAALIAQYLYTRSVGEMVFPLICAGISTVVAIVMFIMLKKTFELAEDLDNSSVAIKHMGNKTIGYSEIYPTNEFISKVDAAINSNSQYGTLVAFDFSNFEFLSRKKDKDTKDRIINEMLIKAIPEDDPNLKHIVGAKSSHEFFVYFYDTKKQSEDGRKRKEPGVAWVANNLAAMNEVPLEYFKGNDGAVSVECGYALYPEHGSNAVNLVMNADFALSEAGFFKLTTMNEFSKAVFEKREVEYSRIALFKTLLKKNAFIYNYQPIVDSRNGEIVAYEALLRTTPEIGMSPLEVLDIADKQNKLYDIERLTFFNACEILPQKRELFVKRKLFVNSIPNHSLMEPDISNFIEKYRDYSDKIVVEITESEEEKQGAFEELKANLSRFGAELAIDDYGSGYANTGTLINYNPKYVKIDRSLISNIDTDIKKQHMFSTIVSYCKQHGISCLAEGVETQDEVKSVIKLGADLLQGFYLAKPNRELLPELPFDIVDDIIKINLAISTADYRDRVYTVENEKQVDLLDLAINKYTGAQVLSRDTTFTTGGREVTFSLTLEDNFEGRIYLKDVNMRGNHGPSITIGENSYVTIMCEGKNTLSYAGIRVPASSRCAIQGTGELVIKADGNNSVGFGGNFESSYGKLRISYDGNIRIESNGDSAVAIGGLYSENSNIKLMKGDIEVISTGDNALGIGSLDGDASIEINSATVNVTASGTRAVGLGTLDGSTKISIESDVKVRVSGNEAVGIGSLKNGSGTINVIKGVHEIIFNAMHGVGIGSISGNIDITVNGGVVSMHGEGTNITGIGNIKGGGDTYITNGILDIDLLGANAIALGGEEATLRIAGGNIKADRRIVMNPTNEFGQPLVQRIINSDGTTEFRTDISCSKGAYTYIARKYSKFSNYYIYIPEKTDIG
;
A
#
# COMPACT_ATOMS: atom_id res chain seq x y z
N MET A 1 -25.20 33.00 66.86
CA MET A 1 -23.96 32.45 67.46
C MET A 1 -23.81 30.93 67.28
N GLU A 2 -24.87 30.15 66.98
CA GLU A 2 -24.72 28.70 66.68
C GLU A 2 -24.26 28.38 65.25
N ARG A 3 -24.48 29.26 64.26
CA ARG A 3 -24.01 29.07 62.86
C ARG A 3 -22.49 29.23 62.69
N ASP A 4 -21.82 29.96 63.58
CA ASP A 4 -20.36 30.14 63.50
C ASP A 4 -19.59 28.98 64.17
N ASN A 5 -20.29 28.13 64.93
CA ASN A 5 -19.74 26.92 65.53
C ASN A 5 -19.81 25.68 64.61
N SER A 6 -20.69 25.65 63.60
CA SER A 6 -20.74 24.52 62.64
C SER A 6 -19.70 24.63 61.53
N SER A 7 -19.44 25.83 61.00
CA SER A 7 -18.37 26.06 60.01
C SER A 7 -16.98 25.89 60.65
N LYS A 8 -16.80 26.35 61.90
CA LYS A 8 -15.58 26.10 62.68
C LYS A 8 -15.42 24.62 63.07
N LYS A 9 -16.49 23.86 63.35
CA LYS A 9 -16.41 22.40 63.59
C LYS A 9 -16.13 21.59 62.32
N SER A 10 -16.66 22.00 61.17
CA SER A 10 -16.39 21.40 59.86
C SER A 10 -14.94 21.63 59.42
N ASN A 11 -14.46 22.88 59.49
CA ASN A 11 -13.08 23.23 59.15
C ASN A 11 -12.06 22.66 60.16
N LYS A 12 -12.44 22.49 61.43
CA LYS A 12 -11.59 21.82 62.42
C LYS A 12 -11.51 20.30 62.19
N LYS A 13 -12.62 19.64 61.84
CA LYS A 13 -12.60 18.22 61.43
C LYS A 13 -11.77 18.02 60.16
N LEU A 14 -11.92 18.86 59.13
CA LEU A 14 -11.15 18.77 57.89
C LEU A 14 -9.65 18.99 58.13
N SER A 15 -9.30 19.97 58.96
CA SER A 15 -7.93 20.25 59.42
C SER A 15 -7.33 19.09 60.23
N ASP A 16 -8.11 18.47 61.12
CA ASP A 16 -7.69 17.32 61.93
C ASP A 16 -7.51 16.06 61.05
N TYR A 17 -8.39 15.84 60.05
CA TYR A 17 -8.21 14.79 59.04
C TYR A 17 -6.95 15.01 58.20
N LEU A 18 -6.71 16.24 57.71
CA LEU A 18 -5.50 16.60 56.96
C LEU A 18 -4.22 16.42 57.79
N ARG A 19 -4.25 16.75 59.09
CA ARG A 19 -3.10 16.54 60.00
C ARG A 19 -2.80 15.07 60.24
N VAL A 20 -3.82 14.26 60.53
CA VAL A 20 -3.66 12.81 60.70
C VAL A 20 -3.15 12.17 59.38
N TYR A 21 -3.66 12.64 58.24
CA TYR A 21 -3.21 12.17 56.92
C TYR A 21 -1.79 12.59 56.57
N THR A 22 -1.36 13.80 56.92
CA THR A 22 0.02 14.27 56.70
C THR A 22 1.00 13.43 57.52
N VAL A 23 0.61 13.04 58.73
CA VAL A 23 1.40 12.11 59.57
C VAL A 23 1.45 10.71 58.96
N LEU A 24 0.33 10.20 58.42
CA LEU A 24 0.29 8.90 57.75
C LEU A 24 1.12 8.86 56.45
N LEU A 25 1.07 9.93 55.65
CA LEU A 25 1.90 10.12 54.46
C LEU A 25 3.39 10.16 54.81
N PHE A 26 3.74 10.88 55.88
CA PHE A 26 5.12 10.94 56.36
C PHE A 26 5.60 9.58 56.87
N LEU A 27 4.77 8.84 57.62
CA LEU A 27 5.09 7.48 58.07
C LEU A 27 5.28 6.51 56.89
N ALA A 28 4.42 6.59 55.88
CA ALA A 28 4.50 5.77 54.68
C ALA A 28 5.77 6.07 53.86
N PHE A 29 6.15 7.34 53.77
CA PHE A 29 7.40 7.76 53.13
C PHE A 29 8.63 7.22 53.89
N VAL A 30 8.63 7.32 55.23
CA VAL A 30 9.71 6.78 56.07
C VAL A 30 9.84 5.26 55.93
N LEU A 31 8.71 4.54 55.92
CA LEU A 31 8.70 3.08 55.74
C LEU A 31 9.19 2.66 54.35
N SER A 32 8.79 3.40 53.30
CA SER A 32 9.25 3.14 51.93
C SER A 32 10.75 3.42 51.77
N PHE A 33 11.24 4.48 52.40
CA PHE A 33 12.67 4.82 52.39
C PHE A 33 13.51 3.83 53.19
N ALA A 34 12.99 3.36 54.34
CA ALA A 34 13.62 2.30 55.13
C ALA A 34 13.68 0.97 54.36
N ALA A 35 12.62 0.62 53.60
CA ALA A 35 12.62 -0.55 52.74
C ALA A 35 13.66 -0.43 51.60
N LEU A 36 13.83 0.75 51.02
CA LEU A 36 14.83 1.01 49.98
C LEU A 36 16.27 0.89 50.52
N ILE A 37 16.52 1.37 51.74
CA ILE A 37 17.82 1.23 52.43
C ILE A 37 18.09 -0.23 52.78
N ALA A 38 17.09 -0.95 53.30
CA ALA A 38 17.21 -2.38 53.59
C ALA A 38 17.51 -3.18 52.31
N GLN A 39 16.87 -2.83 51.20
CA GLN A 39 17.13 -3.40 49.89
C GLN A 39 18.57 -3.12 49.42
N TYR A 40 19.05 -1.86 49.52
CA TYR A 40 20.42 -1.48 49.17
C TYR A 40 21.50 -2.18 50.01
N LEU A 41 21.26 -2.36 51.31
CA LEU A 41 22.18 -3.06 52.21
C LEU A 41 22.20 -4.58 51.95
N TYR A 42 21.07 -5.17 51.58
CA TYR A 42 20.95 -6.60 51.32
C TYR A 42 21.62 -7.02 50.00
N THR A 43 21.45 -6.26 48.90
CA THR A 43 22.11 -6.52 47.60
C THR A 43 23.63 -6.50 47.67
N ARG A 44 24.20 -5.85 48.68
CA ARG A 44 25.66 -5.79 48.89
C ARG A 44 26.23 -7.02 49.62
N SER A 45 25.38 -7.85 50.21
CA SER A 45 25.79 -8.96 51.09
C SER A 45 25.55 -10.36 50.51
N VAL A 46 24.51 -10.55 49.69
CA VAL A 46 24.15 -11.85 49.12
C VAL A 46 23.73 -11.61 47.67
N GLY A 47 24.55 -12.03 46.71
CA GLY A 47 24.40 -11.74 45.28
C GLY A 47 23.24 -12.45 44.56
N GLU A 48 22.10 -12.66 45.21
CA GLU A 48 20.92 -13.26 44.59
C GLU A 48 19.82 -12.23 44.32
N MET A 49 19.41 -12.14 43.05
CA MET A 49 18.54 -11.10 42.50
C MET A 49 17.04 -11.25 42.85
N VAL A 50 16.65 -12.36 43.48
CA VAL A 50 15.23 -12.75 43.64
C VAL A 50 14.54 -11.97 44.76
N PHE A 51 15.18 -11.80 45.91
CA PHE A 51 14.58 -11.12 47.06
C PHE A 51 14.33 -9.60 46.82
N PRO A 52 15.25 -8.83 46.19
CA PRO A 52 15.01 -7.43 45.83
C PRO A 52 13.83 -7.24 44.87
N LEU A 53 13.61 -8.17 43.93
CA LEU A 53 12.49 -8.10 42.99
C LEU A 53 11.13 -8.27 43.69
N ILE A 54 11.05 -9.17 44.67
CA ILE A 54 9.83 -9.39 45.46
C ILE A 54 9.50 -8.14 46.28
N CYS A 55 10.50 -7.53 46.91
CA CYS A 55 10.31 -6.28 47.67
C CYS A 55 9.87 -5.12 46.76
N ALA A 56 10.45 -4.98 45.56
CA ALA A 56 10.04 -3.97 44.58
C ALA A 56 8.60 -4.20 44.09
N GLY A 57 8.20 -5.45 43.88
CA GLY A 57 6.83 -5.82 43.51
C GLY A 57 5.82 -5.40 44.58
N ILE A 58 6.10 -5.71 45.86
CA ILE A 58 5.22 -5.35 46.97
C ILE A 58 5.11 -3.83 47.14
N SER A 59 6.23 -3.10 47.05
CA SER A 59 6.26 -1.63 47.10
C SER A 59 5.39 -1.00 46.00
N THR A 60 5.48 -1.54 44.78
CA THR A 60 4.72 -1.04 43.63
C THR A 60 3.22 -1.29 43.81
N VAL A 61 2.84 -2.48 44.29
CA VAL A 61 1.43 -2.81 44.56
C VAL A 61 0.84 -1.89 45.64
N VAL A 62 1.58 -1.62 46.72
CA VAL A 62 1.12 -0.71 47.78
C VAL A 62 0.96 0.72 47.26
N ALA A 63 1.88 1.20 46.43
CA ALA A 63 1.79 2.52 45.80
C ALA A 63 0.58 2.62 44.85
N ILE A 64 0.30 1.58 44.06
CA ILE A 64 -0.87 1.52 43.18
C ILE A 64 -2.16 1.53 43.98
N VAL A 65 -2.26 0.72 45.05
CA VAL A 65 -3.45 0.69 45.91
C VAL A 65 -3.66 2.04 46.59
N MET A 66 -2.59 2.71 47.04
CA MET A 66 -2.70 4.06 47.59
C MET A 66 -3.11 5.10 46.54
N PHE A 67 -2.60 5.01 45.31
CA PHE A 67 -3.00 5.90 44.21
C PHE A 67 -4.46 5.72 43.81
N ILE A 68 -4.95 4.47 43.76
CA ILE A 68 -6.37 4.16 43.51
C ILE A 68 -7.25 4.74 44.62
N MET A 69 -6.83 4.60 45.89
CA MET A 69 -7.54 5.20 47.02
C MET A 69 -7.55 6.73 46.94
N LEU A 70 -6.43 7.35 46.54
CA LEU A 70 -6.29 8.80 46.36
C LEU A 70 -7.21 9.32 45.24
N LYS A 71 -7.24 8.62 44.12
CA LYS A 71 -8.10 8.94 42.97
C LYS A 71 -9.58 8.85 43.35
N LYS A 72 -9.97 7.80 44.07
CA LYS A 72 -11.35 7.61 44.54
C LYS A 72 -11.78 8.67 45.54
N THR A 73 -10.86 9.17 46.38
CA THR A 73 -11.13 10.32 47.26
C THR A 73 -11.20 11.66 46.54
N PHE A 74 -10.43 11.86 45.46
CA PHE A 74 -10.53 13.05 44.61
C PHE A 74 -11.83 13.06 43.81
N GLU A 75 -12.23 11.91 43.24
CA GLU A 75 -13.53 11.73 42.58
C GLU A 75 -14.68 12.00 43.55
N LEU A 76 -14.62 11.54 44.80
CA LEU A 76 -15.62 11.89 45.82
C LEU A 76 -15.64 13.39 46.18
N ALA A 77 -14.48 14.05 46.19
CA ALA A 77 -14.37 15.49 46.46
C ALA A 77 -14.87 16.35 45.28
N GLU A 78 -14.69 15.87 44.05
CA GLU A 78 -15.17 16.51 42.82
C GLU A 78 -16.68 16.27 42.60
N ASP A 79 -17.20 15.09 42.97
CA ASP A 79 -18.65 14.85 43.05
C ASP A 79 -19.32 15.72 44.12
N LEU A 80 -18.63 16.01 45.23
CA LEU A 80 -19.09 16.98 46.24
C LEU A 80 -19.17 18.41 45.68
N ASP A 81 -18.23 18.82 44.82
CA ASP A 81 -18.19 20.15 44.22
C ASP A 81 -19.22 20.28 43.06
N ASN A 82 -19.37 19.24 42.23
CA ASN A 82 -20.35 19.18 41.14
C ASN A 82 -21.80 19.13 41.66
N SER A 83 -22.04 18.45 42.78
CA SER A 83 -23.34 18.46 43.46
C SER A 83 -23.72 19.87 43.96
N SER A 84 -22.73 20.69 44.34
CA SER A 84 -22.95 22.10 44.72
C SER A 84 -23.14 23.05 43.53
N VAL A 85 -22.64 22.71 42.33
CA VAL A 85 -22.85 23.50 41.10
C VAL A 85 -24.28 23.36 40.58
N ALA A 86 -24.88 22.17 40.68
CA ALA A 86 -26.29 21.94 40.32
C ALA A 86 -27.26 22.86 41.10
N ILE A 87 -26.91 23.24 42.34
CA ILE A 87 -27.75 24.08 43.21
C ILE A 87 -27.54 25.58 42.96
N LYS A 88 -26.37 26.01 42.46
CA LYS A 88 -26.17 27.42 42.07
C LYS A 88 -27.08 27.84 40.90
N HIS A 89 -27.65 26.89 40.16
CA HIS A 89 -28.50 27.15 38.99
C HIS A 89 -30.01 27.08 39.25
N MET A 90 -30.45 26.63 40.44
CA MET A 90 -31.85 26.71 40.91
C MET A 90 -32.05 27.74 42.05
N GLY A 91 -30.97 28.21 42.67
CA GLY A 91 -31.03 29.02 43.89
C GLY A 91 -31.32 30.51 43.73
N ASN A 92 -31.76 31.04 42.59
CA ASN A 92 -32.11 32.46 42.50
C ASN A 92 -33.28 32.76 41.56
N LYS A 93 -34.39 33.13 42.20
CA LYS A 93 -35.68 33.66 41.69
C LYS A 93 -36.76 32.62 41.35
N THR A 94 -37.66 32.48 42.33
CA THR A 94 -39.08 32.07 42.20
C THR A 94 -39.36 30.60 41.88
N ILE A 95 -39.10 29.72 42.85
CA ILE A 95 -39.76 28.40 42.94
C ILE A 95 -40.36 28.33 44.34
N GLY A 96 -41.66 28.01 44.43
CA GLY A 96 -42.45 28.03 45.68
C GLY A 96 -42.11 26.95 46.71
N TYR A 97 -41.10 26.12 46.45
CA TYR A 97 -40.68 25.04 47.35
C TYR A 97 -39.57 25.50 48.28
N SER A 98 -39.81 25.39 49.58
CA SER A 98 -38.88 25.86 50.59
C SER A 98 -37.67 24.94 50.83
N GLU A 99 -37.56 23.75 50.24
CA GLU A 99 -36.33 22.93 50.29
C GLU A 99 -36.42 21.66 49.38
N ILE A 100 -35.92 21.71 48.14
CA ILE A 100 -35.61 20.51 47.32
C ILE A 100 -34.15 20.14 47.58
N TYR A 101 -33.87 18.91 48.02
CA TYR A 101 -32.53 18.51 48.42
C TYR A 101 -31.74 17.84 47.28
N PRO A 102 -30.44 18.07 47.17
CA PRO A 102 -29.54 17.22 46.38
C PRO A 102 -29.59 15.77 46.89
N THR A 103 -29.36 14.80 46.01
CA THR A 103 -29.43 13.35 46.34
C THR A 103 -28.73 12.98 47.66
N ASN A 104 -27.54 13.51 47.94
CA ASN A 104 -26.80 13.19 49.18
C ASN A 104 -27.45 13.78 50.45
N GLU A 105 -27.99 15.00 50.36
CA GLU A 105 -28.71 15.63 51.46
C GLU A 105 -30.10 15.02 51.63
N PHE A 106 -30.76 14.67 50.53
CA PHE A 106 -32.00 13.90 50.50
C PHE A 106 -31.82 12.57 51.24
N ILE A 107 -30.81 11.76 50.89
CA ILE A 107 -30.48 10.49 51.56
C ILE A 107 -30.29 10.74 53.07
N SER A 108 -29.51 11.76 53.45
CA SER A 108 -29.24 12.07 54.85
C SER A 108 -30.51 12.45 55.62
N LYS A 109 -31.42 13.20 55.01
CA LYS A 109 -32.70 13.59 55.62
C LYS A 109 -33.70 12.43 55.69
N VAL A 110 -33.73 11.56 54.67
CA VAL A 110 -34.53 10.34 54.68
C VAL A 110 -34.03 9.39 55.77
N ASP A 111 -32.71 9.21 55.91
CA ASP A 111 -32.14 8.41 57.01
C ASP A 111 -32.46 9.03 58.38
N ALA A 112 -32.41 10.35 58.51
CA ALA A 112 -32.82 11.02 59.75
C ALA A 112 -34.32 10.79 60.04
N ALA A 113 -35.18 10.85 59.02
CA ALA A 113 -36.61 10.57 59.15
C ALA A 113 -36.88 9.12 59.58
N ILE A 114 -36.22 8.15 58.94
CA ILE A 114 -36.27 6.72 59.29
C ILE A 114 -35.81 6.47 60.73
N ASN A 115 -34.70 7.09 61.14
CA ASN A 115 -34.14 6.91 62.48
C ASN A 115 -34.96 7.62 63.58
N SER A 116 -35.61 8.73 63.24
CA SER A 116 -36.46 9.50 64.18
C SER A 116 -37.87 8.93 64.33
N ASN A 117 -38.34 8.14 63.36
CA ASN A 117 -39.73 7.67 63.29
C ASN A 117 -39.77 6.20 62.85
N SER A 118 -40.10 5.27 63.75
CA SER A 118 -40.11 3.81 63.48
C SER A 118 -41.33 3.33 62.67
N GLN A 119 -41.93 4.19 61.84
CA GLN A 119 -43.16 3.92 61.07
C GLN A 119 -42.86 3.60 59.59
N TYR A 120 -43.90 3.19 58.85
CA TYR A 120 -43.82 2.86 57.42
C TYR A 120 -43.57 4.11 56.55
N GLY A 121 -42.99 3.89 55.37
CA GLY A 121 -42.76 4.95 54.40
C GLY A 121 -42.69 4.43 52.97
N THR A 122 -42.85 5.33 52.00
CA THR A 122 -42.77 5.03 50.57
C THR A 122 -41.79 5.98 49.92
N LEU A 123 -40.74 5.45 49.29
CA LEU A 123 -39.86 6.23 48.43
C LEU A 123 -40.29 6.03 46.98
N VAL A 124 -40.59 7.12 46.28
CA VAL A 124 -40.96 7.11 44.86
C VAL A 124 -39.92 7.88 44.07
N ALA A 125 -39.36 7.23 43.06
CA ALA A 125 -38.52 7.81 42.03
C ALA A 125 -39.37 8.12 40.81
N PHE A 126 -39.19 9.30 40.23
CA PHE A 126 -39.90 9.76 39.04
C PHE A 126 -38.89 10.03 37.92
N ASP A 127 -39.22 9.62 36.70
CA ASP A 127 -38.55 10.04 35.47
C ASP A 127 -39.59 10.61 34.49
N PHE A 128 -39.19 11.67 33.80
CA PHE A 128 -39.96 12.26 32.72
C PHE A 128 -39.35 11.86 31.38
N SER A 129 -39.76 10.70 30.90
CA SER A 129 -39.35 10.15 29.62
C SER A 129 -39.61 11.15 28.48
N ASN A 130 -38.62 11.30 27.60
CA ASN A 130 -38.59 12.26 26.49
C ASN A 130 -38.60 13.75 26.86
N PHE A 131 -38.66 14.14 28.14
CA PHE A 131 -38.66 15.54 28.52
C PHE A 131 -37.37 16.26 28.09
N GLU A 132 -36.22 15.63 28.28
CA GLU A 132 -34.93 16.22 27.88
C GLU A 132 -34.88 16.44 26.36
N PHE A 133 -35.33 15.46 25.56
CA PHE A 133 -35.36 15.54 24.10
C PHE A 133 -36.35 16.61 23.60
N LEU A 134 -37.60 16.58 24.07
CA LEU A 134 -38.67 17.47 23.61
C LEU A 134 -38.51 18.90 24.10
N SER A 135 -37.95 19.08 25.30
CA SER A 135 -37.69 20.42 25.84
C SER A 135 -36.44 21.08 25.25
N ARG A 136 -35.59 20.41 24.45
CA ARG A 136 -34.35 21.00 23.89
C ARG A 136 -34.58 22.34 23.18
N LYS A 137 -35.71 22.49 22.46
CA LYS A 137 -36.08 23.72 21.75
C LYS A 137 -36.74 24.81 22.63
N LYS A 138 -37.01 24.53 23.90
CA LYS A 138 -37.65 25.46 24.85
C LYS A 138 -36.60 26.21 25.67
N ASP A 139 -36.89 27.45 26.02
CA ASP A 139 -36.06 28.27 26.90
C ASP A 139 -36.08 27.75 28.35
N LYS A 140 -35.10 28.19 29.14
CA LYS A 140 -34.92 27.73 30.52
C LYS A 140 -36.15 27.97 31.40
N ASP A 141 -36.78 29.14 31.30
CA ASP A 141 -37.90 29.51 32.18
C ASP A 141 -39.12 28.62 31.90
N THR A 142 -39.35 28.25 30.64
CA THR A 142 -40.38 27.30 30.24
C THR A 142 -40.10 25.90 30.81
N LYS A 143 -38.85 25.42 30.78
CA LYS A 143 -38.49 24.11 31.35
C LYS A 143 -38.71 24.07 32.86
N ASP A 144 -38.21 25.09 33.55
CA ASP A 144 -38.31 25.20 35.00
C ASP A 144 -39.79 25.28 35.44
N ARG A 145 -40.65 25.96 34.67
CA ARG A 145 -42.10 26.00 34.91
C ARG A 145 -42.76 24.63 34.79
N ILE A 146 -42.47 23.90 33.71
CA ILE A 146 -43.05 22.56 33.49
C ILE A 146 -42.65 21.61 34.63
N ILE A 147 -41.37 21.58 35.01
CA ILE A 147 -40.86 20.76 36.11
C ILE A 147 -41.58 21.11 37.42
N ASN A 148 -41.75 22.41 37.68
CA ASN A 148 -42.39 22.89 38.91
C ASN A 148 -43.88 22.50 38.96
N GLU A 149 -44.63 22.65 37.87
CA GLU A 149 -46.04 22.24 37.78
C GLU A 149 -46.20 20.71 37.92
N MET A 150 -45.26 19.92 37.41
CA MET A 150 -45.24 18.48 37.61
C MET A 150 -44.96 18.10 39.07
N LEU A 151 -43.98 18.75 39.71
CA LEU A 151 -43.64 18.54 41.12
C LEU A 151 -44.82 18.88 42.04
N ILE A 152 -45.54 19.97 41.77
CA ILE A 152 -46.77 20.34 42.49
C ILE A 152 -47.78 19.20 42.45
N LYS A 153 -47.98 18.57 41.30
CA LYS A 153 -48.93 17.45 41.18
C LYS A 153 -48.42 16.17 41.84
N ALA A 154 -47.11 16.01 42.00
CA ALA A 154 -46.48 14.84 42.65
C ALA A 154 -46.54 14.86 44.19
N ILE A 155 -46.82 16.01 44.81
CA ILE A 155 -46.71 16.21 46.26
C ILE A 155 -48.09 16.64 46.85
N PRO A 156 -48.50 16.11 48.02
CA PRO A 156 -49.72 16.51 48.71
C PRO A 156 -49.50 17.76 49.58
N GLU A 157 -49.65 18.96 49.01
CA GLU A 157 -49.52 20.22 49.78
C GLU A 157 -50.63 20.41 50.84
N ASP A 158 -51.82 19.85 50.60
CA ASP A 158 -53.02 20.06 51.45
C ASP A 158 -53.30 18.92 52.45
N ASP A 159 -52.48 17.86 52.50
CA ASP A 159 -52.70 16.74 53.43
C ASP A 159 -51.75 16.80 54.65
N PRO A 160 -52.23 17.28 55.82
CA PRO A 160 -51.41 17.34 57.03
C PRO A 160 -51.01 15.95 57.58
N ASN A 161 -51.55 14.86 57.02
CA ASN A 161 -51.25 13.49 57.46
C ASN A 161 -50.18 12.79 56.60
N LEU A 162 -49.70 13.40 55.50
CA LEU A 162 -48.69 12.78 54.62
C LEU A 162 -47.44 13.66 54.51
N LYS A 163 -46.52 13.48 55.45
CA LYS A 163 -45.23 14.20 55.44
C LYS A 163 -44.37 13.69 54.29
N HIS A 164 -43.60 14.58 53.68
CA HIS A 164 -42.76 14.26 52.55
C HIS A 164 -41.38 14.92 52.63
N ILE A 165 -40.39 14.32 51.96
CA ILE A 165 -39.07 14.88 51.67
C ILE A 165 -38.89 14.78 50.16
N VAL A 166 -38.43 15.86 49.52
CA VAL A 166 -38.23 15.90 48.05
C VAL A 166 -36.75 16.04 47.75
N GLY A 167 -36.24 15.20 46.85
CA GLY A 167 -34.88 15.26 46.36
C GLY A 167 -34.83 15.35 44.85
N ALA A 168 -33.84 16.04 44.30
CA ALA A 168 -33.59 16.09 42.86
C ALA A 168 -32.35 15.26 42.50
N LYS A 169 -32.49 14.36 41.53
CA LYS A 169 -31.38 13.58 40.94
C LYS A 169 -30.81 14.31 39.73
N SER A 170 -31.69 14.87 38.90
CA SER A 170 -31.35 15.65 37.70
C SER A 170 -32.47 16.67 37.41
N SER A 171 -32.44 17.36 36.26
CA SER A 171 -33.49 18.30 35.86
C SER A 171 -34.83 17.64 35.50
N HIS A 172 -34.87 16.31 35.38
CA HIS A 172 -36.04 15.55 34.94
C HIS A 172 -36.29 14.27 35.75
N GLU A 173 -35.44 14.00 36.76
CA GLU A 173 -35.61 12.89 37.68
C GLU A 173 -35.60 13.41 39.12
N PHE A 174 -36.56 12.97 39.92
CA PHE A 174 -36.65 13.33 41.33
C PHE A 174 -37.14 12.19 42.21
N PHE A 175 -36.90 12.35 43.50
CA PHE A 175 -37.33 11.42 44.54
C PHE A 175 -38.29 12.11 45.50
N VAL A 176 -39.35 11.41 45.88
CA VAL A 176 -40.24 11.82 46.97
C VAL A 176 -40.32 10.71 48.00
N TYR A 177 -39.96 10.99 49.23
CA TYR A 177 -40.11 10.07 50.35
C TYR A 177 -41.29 10.49 51.23
N PHE A 178 -42.35 9.71 51.21
CA PHE A 178 -43.53 9.87 52.05
C PHE A 178 -43.36 9.08 53.36
N TYR A 179 -43.60 9.73 54.50
CA TYR A 179 -43.37 9.15 55.83
C TYR A 179 -44.42 9.59 56.87
N ASP A 180 -44.41 8.93 58.04
CA ASP A 180 -45.39 9.11 59.13
C ASP A 180 -46.81 8.59 58.78
N THR A 181 -46.87 7.54 57.96
CA THR A 181 -48.13 6.88 57.62
C THR A 181 -48.54 5.90 58.73
N LYS A 182 -49.64 6.22 59.43
CA LYS A 182 -50.24 5.24 60.35
C LYS A 182 -50.76 4.06 59.56
N LYS A 183 -50.38 2.84 59.95
CA LYS A 183 -51.01 1.61 59.47
C LYS A 183 -52.45 1.54 60.03
N GLN A 184 -53.43 2.13 59.35
CA GLN A 184 -54.85 1.97 59.72
C GLN A 184 -55.32 0.53 59.39
N SER A 185 -56.18 -0.02 60.24
CA SER A 185 -56.20 -1.43 60.65
C SER A 185 -57.14 -2.41 59.90
N GLU A 186 -56.87 -3.71 60.13
CA GLU A 186 -57.81 -4.80 60.52
C GLU A 186 -58.91 -5.36 59.60
N ASP A 187 -58.86 -5.20 58.28
CA ASP A 187 -59.75 -6.00 57.41
C ASP A 187 -59.06 -6.52 56.14
N GLY A 188 -58.15 -7.49 56.29
CA GLY A 188 -57.77 -8.55 55.32
C GLY A 188 -57.50 -8.23 53.84
N ARG A 189 -57.61 -6.99 53.39
CA ARG A 189 -57.53 -6.52 52.01
C ARG A 189 -56.32 -5.60 51.91
N LYS A 190 -55.39 -5.92 51.01
CA LYS A 190 -54.23 -5.07 50.67
C LYS A 190 -54.71 -3.67 50.26
N ARG A 191 -54.72 -2.69 51.18
CA ARG A 191 -54.85 -1.27 50.82
C ARG A 191 -53.45 -0.72 50.52
N LYS A 192 -53.33 -0.02 49.39
CA LYS A 192 -52.09 0.62 48.92
C LYS A 192 -51.57 1.61 49.98
N GLU A 193 -50.27 1.62 50.21
CA GLU A 193 -49.60 2.59 51.08
C GLU A 193 -50.01 4.04 50.68
N PRO A 194 -50.27 4.96 51.64
CA PRO A 194 -50.81 6.29 51.34
C PRO A 194 -50.02 7.09 50.29
N GLY A 195 -48.69 7.00 50.31
CA GLY A 195 -47.82 7.63 49.30
C GLY A 195 -48.01 7.03 47.91
N VAL A 196 -48.11 5.70 47.80
CA VAL A 196 -48.38 5.00 46.53
C VAL A 196 -49.77 5.35 46.00
N ALA A 197 -50.78 5.42 46.88
CA ALA A 197 -52.14 5.79 46.52
C ALA A 197 -52.22 7.25 46.02
N TRP A 198 -51.50 8.17 46.67
CA TRP A 198 -51.40 9.56 46.24
C TRP A 198 -50.83 9.68 44.83
N VAL A 199 -49.67 9.07 44.59
CA VAL A 199 -49.01 9.13 43.28
C VAL A 199 -49.89 8.49 42.20
N ALA A 200 -50.49 7.32 42.48
CA ALA A 200 -51.37 6.66 41.52
C ALA A 200 -52.59 7.50 41.13
N ASN A 201 -53.19 8.24 42.07
CA ASN A 201 -54.36 9.08 41.81
C ASN A 201 -54.01 10.37 41.04
N ASN A 202 -52.77 10.86 41.17
CA ASN A 202 -52.33 12.11 40.55
C ASN A 202 -51.51 11.90 39.26
N LEU A 203 -51.15 10.66 38.92
CA LEU A 203 -50.29 10.36 37.78
C LEU A 203 -50.88 10.81 36.43
N ALA A 204 -52.21 10.74 36.25
CA ALA A 204 -52.86 11.26 35.05
C ALA A 204 -52.69 12.78 34.93
N ALA A 205 -52.90 13.51 36.03
CA ALA A 205 -52.75 14.96 36.06
C ALA A 205 -51.28 15.38 35.84
N MET A 206 -50.30 14.59 36.31
CA MET A 206 -48.88 14.82 36.03
C MET A 206 -48.55 14.67 34.54
N ASN A 207 -49.14 13.67 33.86
CA ASN A 207 -48.99 13.46 32.42
C ASN A 207 -49.68 14.55 31.58
N GLU A 208 -50.69 15.24 32.10
CA GLU A 208 -51.36 16.35 31.40
C GLU A 208 -50.51 17.62 31.33
N VAL A 209 -49.66 17.90 32.34
CA VAL A 209 -48.83 19.11 32.38
C VAL A 209 -48.02 19.27 31.09
N PRO A 210 -47.20 18.30 30.65
CA PRO A 210 -46.42 18.49 29.42
C PRO A 210 -47.29 18.58 28.16
N LEU A 211 -48.47 17.95 28.10
CA LEU A 211 -49.39 18.05 26.95
C LEU A 211 -49.88 19.48 26.69
N GLU A 212 -49.85 20.35 27.69
CA GLU A 212 -50.19 21.77 27.53
C GLU A 212 -49.07 22.57 26.84
N TYR A 213 -47.81 22.14 26.96
CA TYR A 213 -46.62 22.83 26.46
C TYR A 213 -46.04 22.25 25.17
N PHE A 214 -46.36 20.99 24.86
CA PHE A 214 -45.96 20.27 23.66
C PHE A 214 -47.23 19.92 22.85
N LYS A 215 -47.45 20.59 21.71
CA LYS A 215 -48.64 20.40 20.84
C LYS A 215 -48.30 19.61 19.57
N GLY A 216 -49.16 18.68 19.15
CA GLY A 216 -49.08 18.00 17.85
C GLY A 216 -48.31 16.67 17.87
N ASN A 217 -47.77 16.26 16.71
CA ASN A 217 -47.03 14.99 16.48
C ASN A 217 -45.64 14.94 17.16
N ASP A 218 -45.31 15.87 18.06
CA ASP A 218 -44.00 16.01 18.71
C ASP A 218 -43.71 14.91 19.75
N GLY A 219 -44.52 13.85 19.84
CA GLY A 219 -44.36 12.79 20.83
C GLY A 219 -44.89 13.17 22.23
N ALA A 220 -45.17 12.17 23.06
CA ALA A 220 -45.66 12.37 24.42
C ALA A 220 -44.49 12.35 25.41
N VAL A 221 -44.42 13.35 26.30
CA VAL A 221 -43.69 13.23 27.56
C VAL A 221 -44.54 12.36 28.48
N SER A 222 -43.98 11.25 28.95
CA SER A 222 -44.66 10.37 29.92
C SER A 222 -43.96 10.44 31.26
N VAL A 223 -44.75 10.40 32.33
CA VAL A 223 -44.26 10.28 33.70
C VAL A 223 -44.22 8.81 34.06
N GLU A 224 -43.03 8.34 34.40
CA GLU A 224 -42.77 6.99 34.88
C GLU A 224 -42.35 7.04 36.34
N CYS A 225 -42.85 6.09 37.13
CA CYS A 225 -42.62 6.04 38.56
C CYS A 225 -42.13 4.66 39.00
N GLY A 226 -41.10 4.62 39.83
CA GLY A 226 -40.68 3.42 40.56
C GLY A 226 -40.78 3.65 42.05
N TYR A 227 -41.26 2.68 42.83
CA TYR A 227 -41.34 2.85 44.28
C TYR A 227 -40.78 1.69 45.11
N ALA A 228 -40.26 2.03 46.28
CA ALA A 228 -39.77 1.11 47.29
C ALA A 228 -40.41 1.42 48.66
N LEU A 229 -40.78 0.37 49.39
CA LEU A 229 -41.47 0.47 50.68
C LEU A 229 -40.49 0.30 51.84
N TYR A 230 -40.59 1.14 52.86
CA TYR A 230 -39.87 0.97 54.12
C TYR A 230 -40.78 0.31 55.16
N PRO A 231 -40.30 -0.73 55.88
CA PRO A 231 -38.97 -1.36 55.82
C PRO A 231 -38.84 -2.54 54.83
N GLU A 232 -39.88 -2.86 54.05
CA GLU A 232 -39.98 -4.10 53.25
C GLU A 232 -38.90 -4.21 52.15
N HIS A 233 -38.64 -3.12 51.44
CA HIS A 233 -37.72 -3.04 50.31
C HIS A 233 -36.39 -2.38 50.67
N GLY A 234 -36.15 -2.02 51.93
CA GLY A 234 -34.89 -1.39 52.32
C GLY A 234 -34.86 -0.99 53.79
N SER A 235 -33.72 -1.15 54.43
CA SER A 235 -33.51 -0.83 55.86
C SER A 235 -32.89 0.55 56.11
N ASN A 236 -32.50 1.27 55.05
CA ASN A 236 -31.91 2.61 55.10
C ASN A 236 -32.25 3.37 53.81
N ALA A 237 -32.01 4.68 53.81
CA ALA A 237 -32.32 5.55 52.68
C ALA A 237 -31.59 5.15 51.40
N VAL A 238 -30.33 4.71 51.50
CA VAL A 238 -29.53 4.28 50.33
C VAL A 238 -30.19 3.09 49.62
N ASN A 239 -30.60 2.07 50.37
CA ASN A 239 -31.27 0.89 49.82
C ASN A 239 -32.63 1.25 49.21
N LEU A 240 -33.40 2.14 49.85
CA LEU A 240 -34.69 2.58 49.33
C LEU A 240 -34.56 3.38 48.04
N VAL A 241 -33.58 4.29 47.96
CA VAL A 241 -33.28 5.05 46.74
C VAL A 241 -32.86 4.10 45.62
N MET A 242 -31.91 3.21 45.90
CA MET A 242 -31.43 2.23 44.92
C MET A 242 -32.56 1.34 44.39
N ASN A 243 -33.45 0.88 45.27
CA ASN A 243 -34.53 -0.04 44.90
C ASN A 243 -35.70 0.67 44.21
N ALA A 244 -36.01 1.93 44.55
CA ALA A 244 -37.01 2.71 43.82
C ALA A 244 -36.50 3.11 42.43
N ASP A 245 -35.23 3.49 42.31
CA ASP A 245 -34.58 3.81 41.03
C ASP A 245 -34.50 2.56 40.12
N PHE A 246 -34.33 1.37 40.73
CA PHE A 246 -34.45 0.10 40.02
C PHE A 246 -35.87 -0.12 39.47
N ALA A 247 -36.90 0.04 40.31
CA ALA A 247 -38.29 -0.16 39.90
C ALA A 247 -38.68 0.81 38.76
N LEU A 248 -38.15 2.03 38.79
CA LEU A 248 -38.30 3.05 37.77
C LEU A 248 -37.61 2.64 36.46
N SER A 249 -36.37 2.19 36.54
CA SER A 249 -35.62 1.69 35.38
C SER A 249 -36.33 0.50 34.72
N GLU A 250 -36.95 -0.38 35.51
CA GLU A 250 -37.76 -1.49 34.99
C GLU A 250 -39.03 -1.01 34.27
N ALA A 251 -39.70 0.02 34.80
CA ALA A 251 -40.89 0.62 34.20
C ALA A 251 -40.57 1.15 32.79
N GLY A 252 -39.45 1.87 32.64
CA GLY A 252 -39.02 2.43 31.35
C GLY A 252 -38.49 1.40 30.36
N PHE A 253 -37.70 0.41 30.81
CA PHE A 253 -37.05 -0.55 29.91
C PHE A 253 -38.03 -1.56 29.27
N PHE A 254 -39.04 -2.00 30.01
CA PHE A 254 -39.98 -3.03 29.55
C PHE A 254 -41.34 -2.46 29.12
N LYS A 255 -41.55 -1.14 29.21
CA LYS A 255 -42.83 -0.45 28.89
C LYS A 255 -44.05 -1.11 29.55
N LEU A 256 -43.89 -1.63 30.77
CA LEU A 256 -44.88 -2.51 31.42
C LEU A 256 -46.07 -1.73 32.01
N THR A 257 -45.78 -0.63 32.72
CA THR A 257 -46.75 0.24 33.41
C THR A 257 -46.12 1.61 33.68
N THR A 258 -46.93 2.65 33.91
CA THR A 258 -46.47 4.00 34.30
C THR A 258 -46.03 4.11 35.77
N MET A 259 -46.31 3.09 36.59
CA MET A 259 -45.86 2.99 37.98
C MET A 259 -45.53 1.54 38.31
N ASN A 260 -44.35 1.29 38.88
CA ASN A 260 -43.86 -0.05 39.19
C ASN A 260 -43.34 -0.15 40.63
N GLU A 261 -43.60 -1.29 41.27
CA GLU A 261 -43.13 -1.64 42.62
C GLU A 261 -41.80 -2.38 42.53
N PHE A 262 -40.86 -2.06 43.42
CA PHE A 262 -39.64 -2.86 43.53
C PHE A 262 -39.96 -4.33 43.86
N SER A 263 -39.44 -5.24 43.04
CA SER A 263 -39.51 -6.68 43.27
C SER A 263 -38.11 -7.28 43.37
N LYS A 264 -37.76 -7.78 44.56
CA LYS A 264 -36.46 -8.45 44.81
C LYS A 264 -36.22 -9.64 43.88
N ALA A 265 -37.25 -10.43 43.58
CA ALA A 265 -37.14 -11.59 42.70
C ALA A 265 -36.86 -11.18 41.24
N VAL A 266 -37.33 -10.01 40.81
CA VAL A 266 -37.04 -9.47 39.47
C VAL A 266 -35.66 -8.85 39.42
N PHE A 267 -35.25 -8.14 40.47
CA PHE A 267 -33.89 -7.62 40.66
C PHE A 267 -32.84 -8.73 40.51
N GLU A 268 -32.99 -9.82 41.26
CA GLU A 268 -32.06 -10.96 41.20
C GLU A 268 -32.06 -11.67 39.85
N LYS A 269 -33.19 -11.67 39.11
CA LYS A 269 -33.29 -12.34 37.80
C LYS A 269 -32.67 -11.54 36.65
N ARG A 270 -32.52 -10.22 36.79
CA ARG A 270 -32.10 -9.30 35.71
C ARG A 270 -30.81 -8.53 36.01
N GLU A 271 -30.11 -8.85 37.10
CA GLU A 271 -28.89 -8.18 37.57
C GLU A 271 -27.85 -7.90 36.45
N VAL A 272 -27.62 -8.87 35.56
CA VAL A 272 -26.67 -8.75 34.44
C VAL A 272 -27.08 -7.63 33.47
N GLU A 273 -28.35 -7.54 33.10
CA GLU A 273 -28.87 -6.54 32.15
C GLU A 273 -28.72 -5.12 32.70
N TYR A 274 -29.01 -4.92 33.99
CA TYR A 274 -28.83 -3.63 34.66
C TYR A 274 -27.36 -3.24 34.81
N SER A 275 -26.48 -4.21 35.09
CA SER A 275 -25.04 -3.94 35.13
C SER A 275 -24.52 -3.42 33.78
N ARG A 276 -25.05 -3.95 32.67
CA ARG A 276 -24.73 -3.47 31.31
C ARG A 276 -25.29 -2.08 31.04
N ILE A 277 -26.51 -1.76 31.48
CA ILE A 277 -27.07 -0.41 31.37
C ILE A 277 -26.27 0.61 32.18
N ALA A 278 -25.86 0.28 33.41
CA ALA A 278 -25.02 1.15 34.22
C ALA A 278 -23.64 1.39 33.57
N LEU A 279 -23.10 0.37 32.92
CA LEU A 279 -21.86 0.46 32.15
C LEU A 279 -22.03 1.34 30.89
N PHE A 280 -23.15 1.22 30.19
CA PHE A 280 -23.53 2.10 29.07
C PHE A 280 -23.68 3.57 29.51
N LYS A 281 -24.35 3.82 30.65
CA LYS A 281 -24.43 5.18 31.23
C LYS A 281 -23.04 5.74 31.55
N THR A 282 -22.13 4.89 32.02
CA THR A 282 -20.73 5.25 32.27
C THR A 282 -19.97 5.53 30.96
N LEU A 283 -20.18 4.72 29.93
CA LEU A 283 -19.62 4.89 28.59
C LEU A 283 -20.00 6.26 28.01
N LEU A 284 -21.29 6.63 28.06
CA LEU A 284 -21.77 7.95 27.62
C LEU A 284 -21.19 9.08 28.48
N LYS A 285 -21.29 8.99 29.81
CA LYS A 285 -20.83 10.05 30.74
C LYS A 285 -19.33 10.33 30.58
N LYS A 286 -18.51 9.29 30.39
CA LYS A 286 -17.05 9.41 30.27
C LYS A 286 -16.56 9.54 28.84
N ASN A 287 -17.45 9.55 27.84
CA ASN A 287 -17.09 9.45 26.42
C ASN A 287 -16.05 8.34 26.15
N ALA A 288 -16.26 7.15 26.74
CA ALA A 288 -15.27 6.06 26.72
C ALA A 288 -15.32 5.23 25.41
N PHE A 289 -15.63 5.90 24.31
CA PHE A 289 -15.61 5.38 22.94
C PHE A 289 -14.21 5.49 22.36
N ILE A 290 -13.81 4.48 21.61
CA ILE A 290 -12.58 4.47 20.82
C ILE A 290 -12.91 4.00 19.41
N TYR A 291 -12.06 4.34 18.44
CA TYR A 291 -12.27 3.94 17.05
C TYR A 291 -11.07 3.13 16.56
N ASN A 292 -11.39 2.02 15.91
CA ASN A 292 -10.45 1.33 15.05
C ASN A 292 -10.75 1.74 13.61
N TYR A 293 -9.71 1.77 12.79
CA TYR A 293 -9.77 2.19 11.41
C TYR A 293 -9.39 1.01 10.51
N GLN A 294 -10.23 0.69 9.54
CA GLN A 294 -9.92 -0.32 8.54
C GLN A 294 -9.64 0.34 7.20
N PRO A 295 -8.53 0.02 6.52
CA PRO A 295 -8.21 0.64 5.24
C PRO A 295 -9.14 0.15 4.12
N ILE A 296 -9.50 1.07 3.25
CA ILE A 296 -10.18 0.87 1.97
C ILE A 296 -9.17 1.17 0.88
N VAL A 297 -9.08 0.25 -0.07
CA VAL A 297 -7.93 0.13 -0.98
C VAL A 297 -8.39 0.23 -2.42
N ASP A 298 -7.66 0.95 -3.27
CA ASP A 298 -7.89 0.97 -4.72
C ASP A 298 -7.58 -0.40 -5.32
N SER A 299 -8.55 -0.97 -6.02
CA SER A 299 -8.48 -2.33 -6.56
C SER A 299 -7.44 -2.50 -7.67
N ARG A 300 -6.89 -1.40 -8.20
CA ARG A 300 -5.98 -1.39 -9.34
C ARG A 300 -4.52 -1.47 -8.92
N ASN A 301 -4.15 -0.68 -7.90
CA ASN A 301 -2.76 -0.47 -7.50
C ASN A 301 -2.48 -0.81 -6.03
N GLY A 302 -3.50 -1.13 -5.22
CA GLY A 302 -3.33 -1.45 -3.81
C GLY A 302 -3.09 -0.24 -2.90
N GLU A 303 -3.25 0.99 -3.39
CA GLU A 303 -3.11 2.20 -2.57
C GLU A 303 -4.28 2.35 -1.59
N ILE A 304 -3.99 2.75 -0.36
CA ILE A 304 -5.02 3.07 0.62
C ILE A 304 -5.62 4.44 0.28
N VAL A 305 -6.90 4.45 -0.07
CA VAL A 305 -7.65 5.66 -0.47
C VAL A 305 -8.64 6.14 0.59
N ALA A 306 -9.00 5.30 1.55
CA ALA A 306 -9.83 5.71 2.67
C ALA A 306 -9.66 4.80 3.88
N TYR A 307 -10.31 5.17 4.98
CA TYR A 307 -10.46 4.33 6.16
C TYR A 307 -11.90 4.35 6.66
N GLU A 308 -12.42 3.20 7.08
CA GLU A 308 -13.68 3.13 7.82
C GLU A 308 -13.44 3.24 9.32
N ALA A 309 -14.13 4.17 9.98
CA ALA A 309 -14.11 4.35 11.42
C ALA A 309 -15.13 3.43 12.10
N LEU A 310 -14.60 2.40 12.76
CA LEU A 310 -15.38 1.37 13.43
C LEU A 310 -15.39 1.62 14.94
N LEU A 311 -16.58 1.91 15.48
CA LEU A 311 -16.80 2.13 16.91
C LEU A 311 -16.33 0.93 17.72
N ARG A 312 -15.61 1.19 18.80
CA ARG A 312 -15.21 0.23 19.83
C ARG A 312 -15.38 0.90 21.19
N THR A 313 -15.42 0.10 22.24
CA THR A 313 -15.40 0.62 23.61
C THR A 313 -14.04 0.33 24.24
N THR A 314 -13.65 1.16 25.21
CA THR A 314 -12.43 0.92 25.97
C THR A 314 -12.47 -0.46 26.65
N PRO A 315 -11.31 -1.13 26.88
CA PRO A 315 -11.29 -2.44 27.52
C PRO A 315 -12.00 -2.48 28.87
N GLU A 316 -12.03 -1.35 29.61
CA GLU A 316 -12.75 -1.23 30.88
C GLU A 316 -14.28 -1.31 30.71
N ILE A 317 -14.82 -0.85 29.58
CA ILE A 317 -16.25 -0.95 29.25
C ILE A 317 -16.55 -2.30 28.59
N GLY A 318 -15.72 -2.73 27.64
CA GLY A 318 -15.81 -4.07 27.03
C GLY A 318 -17.16 -4.41 26.39
N MET A 319 -17.94 -3.41 25.98
CA MET A 319 -19.21 -3.58 25.27
C MET A 319 -18.96 -3.65 23.76
N SER A 320 -19.68 -4.55 23.09
CA SER A 320 -19.63 -4.62 21.62
C SER A 320 -20.43 -3.46 20.99
N PRO A 321 -20.15 -3.06 19.74
CA PRO A 321 -20.94 -2.01 19.08
C PRO A 321 -22.43 -2.34 18.99
N LEU A 322 -22.78 -3.60 18.70
CA LEU A 322 -24.16 -4.07 18.67
C LEU A 322 -24.84 -3.94 20.04
N GLU A 323 -24.14 -4.29 21.12
CA GLU A 323 -24.64 -4.14 22.49
C GLU A 323 -24.85 -2.65 22.85
N VAL A 324 -23.94 -1.76 22.42
CA VAL A 324 -24.07 -0.31 22.60
C VAL A 324 -25.32 0.21 21.88
N LEU A 325 -25.53 -0.17 20.62
CA LEU A 325 -26.67 0.28 19.82
C LEU A 325 -27.99 -0.27 20.37
N ASP A 326 -28.06 -1.55 20.75
CA ASP A 326 -29.26 -2.17 21.35
C ASP A 326 -29.66 -1.48 22.66
N ILE A 327 -28.70 -1.20 23.54
CA ILE A 327 -28.99 -0.49 24.79
C ILE A 327 -29.32 0.97 24.50
N ALA A 328 -28.64 1.63 23.56
CA ALA A 328 -28.94 3.01 23.19
C ALA A 328 -30.37 3.17 22.65
N ASP A 329 -30.85 2.24 21.82
CA ASP A 329 -32.23 2.24 21.33
C ASP A 329 -33.23 2.10 22.48
N LYS A 330 -33.04 1.08 23.33
CA LYS A 330 -33.88 0.84 24.51
C LYS A 330 -33.85 1.99 25.54
N GLN A 331 -32.81 2.82 25.52
CA GLN A 331 -32.66 3.98 26.39
C GLN A 331 -33.00 5.31 25.71
N ASN A 332 -33.47 5.30 24.45
CA ASN A 332 -33.68 6.51 23.63
C ASN A 332 -32.43 7.42 23.54
N LYS A 333 -31.24 6.81 23.50
CA LYS A 333 -29.92 7.47 23.45
C LYS A 333 -29.21 7.31 22.10
N LEU A 334 -29.89 6.83 21.05
CA LEU A 334 -29.30 6.69 19.71
C LEU A 334 -28.77 8.01 19.14
N TYR A 335 -29.46 9.13 19.39
CA TYR A 335 -28.95 10.46 19.03
C TYR A 335 -27.63 10.81 19.72
N ASP A 336 -27.46 10.42 20.99
CA ASP A 336 -26.22 10.69 21.71
C ASP A 336 -25.06 9.85 21.15
N ILE A 337 -25.35 8.63 20.68
CA ILE A 337 -24.38 7.78 19.96
C ILE A 337 -24.02 8.37 18.60
N GLU A 338 -25.00 8.81 17.81
CA GLU A 338 -24.77 9.49 16.53
C GLU A 338 -23.86 10.70 16.73
N ARG A 339 -24.23 11.57 17.67
CA ARG A 339 -23.48 12.76 18.02
C ARG A 339 -22.04 12.44 18.41
N LEU A 340 -21.85 11.55 19.38
CA LEU A 340 -20.50 11.19 19.82
C LEU A 340 -19.70 10.53 18.69
N THR A 341 -20.34 9.76 17.81
CA THR A 341 -19.67 9.11 16.69
C THR A 341 -19.10 10.10 15.69
N PHE A 342 -19.90 11.06 15.23
CA PHE A 342 -19.42 12.11 14.33
C PHE A 342 -18.25 12.89 14.95
N PHE A 343 -18.39 13.34 16.20
CA PHE A 343 -17.35 14.15 16.84
C PHE A 343 -16.08 13.35 17.12
N ASN A 344 -16.18 12.12 17.62
CA ASN A 344 -15.03 11.30 18.02
C ASN A 344 -14.30 10.69 16.81
N ALA A 345 -15.03 10.14 15.83
CA ALA A 345 -14.42 9.51 14.66
C ALA A 345 -13.61 10.53 13.85
N CYS A 346 -14.15 11.74 13.68
CA CYS A 346 -13.52 12.81 12.90
C CYS A 346 -12.33 13.50 13.59
N GLU A 347 -12.06 13.25 14.88
CA GLU A 347 -10.90 13.86 15.56
C GLU A 347 -9.56 13.46 14.93
N ILE A 348 -9.53 12.33 14.23
CA ILE A 348 -8.32 11.83 13.56
C ILE A 348 -7.90 12.69 12.37
N LEU A 349 -8.85 13.37 11.71
CA LEU A 349 -8.62 14.20 10.52
C LEU A 349 -7.61 15.33 10.81
N PRO A 350 -7.83 16.21 11.80
CA PRO A 350 -6.85 17.24 12.16
C PRO A 350 -5.58 16.68 12.81
N GLN A 351 -5.61 15.48 13.40
CA GLN A 351 -4.43 14.86 14.02
C GLN A 351 -3.48 14.24 12.98
N LYS A 352 -4.00 13.83 11.81
CA LYS A 352 -3.26 13.12 10.75
C LYS A 352 -3.43 13.79 9.38
N ARG A 353 -3.37 15.12 9.34
CA ARG A 353 -3.65 15.96 8.15
C ARG A 353 -2.94 15.48 6.89
N GLU A 354 -1.65 15.17 6.99
CA GLU A 354 -0.83 14.74 5.84
C GLU A 354 -1.35 13.44 5.21
N LEU A 355 -1.87 12.53 6.03
CA LEU A 355 -2.40 11.24 5.58
C LEU A 355 -3.71 11.42 4.81
N PHE A 356 -4.55 12.36 5.23
CA PHE A 356 -5.87 12.62 4.65
C PHE A 356 -5.84 13.59 3.46
N VAL A 357 -4.67 14.05 2.99
CA VAL A 357 -4.57 14.87 1.77
C VAL A 357 -5.21 14.16 0.57
N LYS A 358 -4.95 12.86 0.43
CA LYS A 358 -5.46 12.00 -0.65
C LYS A 358 -6.38 10.88 -0.15
N ARG A 359 -6.83 10.94 1.10
CA ARG A 359 -7.61 9.86 1.72
C ARG A 359 -8.90 10.37 2.36
N LYS A 360 -9.90 9.50 2.42
CA LYS A 360 -11.20 9.78 3.04
C LYS A 360 -11.40 9.00 4.33
N LEU A 361 -12.36 9.43 5.15
CA LEU A 361 -12.81 8.77 6.36
C LEU A 361 -14.30 8.44 6.22
N PHE A 362 -14.61 7.15 6.27
CA PHE A 362 -15.96 6.63 6.25
C PHE A 362 -16.48 6.54 7.69
N VAL A 363 -17.66 7.08 7.94
CA VAL A 363 -18.29 7.19 9.26
C VAL A 363 -19.74 6.71 9.18
N ASN A 364 -20.03 5.67 9.96
CA ASN A 364 -21.37 5.12 10.10
C ASN A 364 -22.34 6.13 10.73
N SER A 365 -23.54 6.26 10.16
CA SER A 365 -24.62 7.13 10.64
C SER A 365 -25.91 6.36 10.87
N ILE A 366 -26.71 6.86 11.81
CA ILE A 366 -28.07 6.43 12.12
C ILE A 366 -29.05 7.49 11.58
N PRO A 367 -29.48 7.42 10.30
CA PRO A 367 -30.30 8.43 9.62
C PRO A 367 -31.47 8.98 10.44
N ASN A 368 -32.21 8.09 11.11
CA ASN A 368 -33.37 8.43 11.94
C ASN A 368 -33.04 9.29 13.17
N HIS A 369 -31.76 9.46 13.50
CA HIS A 369 -31.24 10.21 14.63
C HIS A 369 -30.13 11.19 14.24
N SER A 370 -30.15 11.68 12.99
CA SER A 370 -29.14 12.60 12.45
C SER A 370 -28.92 13.85 13.32
N LEU A 371 -27.72 14.46 13.18
CA LEU A 371 -27.35 15.67 13.91
C LEU A 371 -28.39 16.78 13.75
N MET A 372 -28.64 17.53 14.82
CA MET A 372 -29.57 18.66 14.86
C MET A 372 -28.83 19.93 15.32
N GLU A 373 -29.42 21.12 15.13
CA GLU A 373 -28.87 22.34 15.72
C GLU A 373 -28.94 22.30 17.26
N PRO A 374 -27.91 22.78 17.97
CA PRO A 374 -26.71 23.50 17.49
C PRO A 374 -25.52 22.60 17.11
N ASP A 375 -25.62 21.28 17.24
CA ASP A 375 -24.48 20.37 17.03
C ASP A 375 -24.00 20.33 15.58
N ILE A 376 -24.89 20.50 14.59
CA ILE A 376 -24.50 20.69 13.18
C ILE A 376 -23.56 21.89 13.04
N SER A 377 -23.93 23.04 13.59
CA SER A 377 -23.11 24.26 13.52
C SER A 377 -21.75 24.06 14.17
N ASN A 378 -21.71 23.40 15.32
CA ASN A 378 -20.46 23.05 16.02
C ASN A 378 -19.59 22.08 15.21
N PHE A 379 -20.20 21.08 14.56
CA PHE A 379 -19.51 20.11 13.73
C PHE A 379 -18.87 20.80 12.51
N ILE A 380 -19.63 21.66 11.83
CA ILE A 380 -19.13 22.47 10.71
C ILE A 380 -17.98 23.35 11.17
N GLU A 381 -18.11 24.06 12.29
CA GLU A 381 -17.05 24.93 12.80
C GLU A 381 -15.74 24.15 13.07
N LYS A 382 -15.84 22.94 13.63
CA LYS A 382 -14.67 22.12 13.97
C LYS A 382 -14.03 21.44 12.76
N TYR A 383 -14.82 21.02 11.77
CA TYR A 383 -14.36 20.14 10.68
C TYR A 383 -14.51 20.69 9.26
N ARG A 384 -14.82 21.99 9.09
CA ARG A 384 -15.00 22.63 7.76
C ARG A 384 -13.87 22.33 6.77
N ASP A 385 -12.62 22.35 7.21
CA ASP A 385 -11.45 22.15 6.34
C ASP A 385 -11.24 20.68 5.92
N TYR A 386 -12.05 19.76 6.43
CA TYR A 386 -11.95 18.31 6.17
C TYR A 386 -13.24 17.71 5.64
N SER A 387 -14.25 18.53 5.34
CA SER A 387 -15.57 18.00 4.96
C SER A 387 -15.53 17.16 3.69
N ASP A 388 -14.69 17.52 2.72
CA ASP A 388 -14.44 16.75 1.49
C ASP A 388 -13.77 15.39 1.75
N LYS A 389 -13.25 15.18 2.97
CA LYS A 389 -12.65 13.92 3.42
C LYS A 389 -13.65 13.01 4.11
N ILE A 390 -14.84 13.48 4.46
CA ILE A 390 -15.82 12.69 5.21
C ILE A 390 -16.79 12.03 4.24
N VAL A 391 -16.96 10.72 4.41
CA VAL A 391 -17.99 9.92 3.73
C VAL A 391 -18.89 9.36 4.83
N VAL A 392 -20.19 9.61 4.73
CA VAL A 392 -21.16 9.10 5.69
C VAL A 392 -21.80 7.84 5.12
N GLU A 393 -21.77 6.76 5.90
CA GLU A 393 -22.33 5.46 5.56
C GLU A 393 -23.71 5.29 6.19
N ILE A 394 -24.66 4.76 5.41
CA ILE A 394 -26.00 4.40 5.88
C ILE A 394 -26.35 2.99 5.41
N THR A 395 -26.98 2.17 6.25
CA THR A 395 -27.36 0.80 5.87
C THR A 395 -28.65 0.77 5.03
N GLU A 396 -28.76 -0.15 4.06
CA GLU A 396 -29.94 -0.31 3.20
C GLU A 396 -31.24 -0.66 3.96
N SER A 397 -31.15 -1.31 5.13
CA SER A 397 -32.27 -1.93 5.83
C SER A 397 -33.01 -1.06 6.87
N GLU A 398 -32.62 0.19 7.08
CA GLU A 398 -33.30 1.04 8.08
C GLU A 398 -34.71 1.45 7.60
N GLU A 399 -35.73 1.11 8.39
CA GLU A 399 -37.09 1.60 8.15
C GLU A 399 -37.12 3.13 8.34
N GLU A 400 -37.25 3.85 7.23
CA GLU A 400 -37.15 5.30 7.22
C GLU A 400 -38.36 5.94 7.90
N LYS A 401 -38.14 6.77 8.94
CA LYS A 401 -39.15 7.74 9.37
C LYS A 401 -39.28 8.81 8.29
N GLN A 402 -40.50 9.10 7.88
CA GLN A 402 -40.78 10.05 6.79
C GLN A 402 -39.98 11.36 6.91
N GLY A 403 -39.05 11.58 5.98
CA GLY A 403 -38.27 12.82 5.88
C GLY A 403 -36.90 12.80 6.58
N ALA A 404 -36.56 11.75 7.33
CA ALA A 404 -35.27 11.64 8.02
C ALA A 404 -34.09 11.59 7.03
N PHE A 405 -34.27 10.93 5.88
CA PHE A 405 -33.24 10.87 4.86
C PHE A 405 -33.01 12.23 4.17
N GLU A 406 -34.07 12.97 3.84
CA GLU A 406 -33.96 14.30 3.25
C GLU A 406 -33.26 15.29 4.21
N GLU A 407 -33.50 15.14 5.51
CA GLU A 407 -32.78 15.90 6.54
C GLU A 407 -31.29 15.52 6.59
N LEU A 408 -30.96 14.23 6.58
CA LEU A 408 -29.57 13.78 6.50
C LEU A 408 -28.89 14.33 5.24
N LYS A 409 -29.53 14.23 4.08
CA LYS A 409 -29.00 14.73 2.81
C LYS A 409 -28.78 16.25 2.84
N ALA A 410 -29.70 17.00 3.42
CA ALA A 410 -29.54 18.43 3.65
C ALA A 410 -28.33 18.71 4.57
N ASN A 411 -28.16 17.92 5.63
CA ASN A 411 -27.02 18.03 6.55
C ASN A 411 -25.70 17.72 5.84
N LEU A 412 -25.60 16.63 5.06
CA LEU A 412 -24.41 16.28 4.28
C LEU A 412 -24.04 17.38 3.29
N SER A 413 -25.04 17.98 2.62
CA SER A 413 -24.82 19.12 1.73
C SER A 413 -24.28 20.35 2.47
N ARG A 414 -24.75 20.61 3.71
CA ARG A 414 -24.22 21.68 4.57
C ARG A 414 -22.81 21.39 5.06
N PHE A 415 -22.48 20.13 5.31
CA PHE A 415 -21.14 19.69 5.69
C PHE A 415 -20.17 19.83 4.52
N GLY A 416 -20.58 19.42 3.32
CA GLY A 416 -19.69 19.13 2.20
C GLY A 416 -19.18 17.67 2.20
N ALA A 417 -19.90 16.77 2.90
CA ALA A 417 -19.56 15.35 3.00
C ALA A 417 -20.22 14.53 1.88
N GLU A 418 -19.61 13.39 1.55
CA GLU A 418 -20.16 12.43 0.58
C GLU A 418 -21.02 11.36 1.27
N LEU A 419 -21.84 10.65 0.50
CA LEU A 419 -22.71 9.57 0.98
C LEU A 419 -22.26 8.22 0.42
N ALA A 420 -22.29 7.19 1.25
CA ALA A 420 -22.13 5.79 0.90
C ALA A 420 -23.33 4.96 1.40
N ILE A 421 -23.71 3.94 0.63
CA ILE A 421 -24.69 2.93 1.07
C ILE A 421 -23.93 1.69 1.51
N ASP A 422 -24.25 1.21 2.71
CA ASP A 422 -23.66 0.03 3.34
C ASP A 422 -24.59 -1.20 3.28
N ASP A 423 -24.00 -2.39 3.43
CA ASP A 423 -24.66 -3.70 3.41
C ASP A 423 -25.50 -3.98 2.15
N TYR A 424 -25.13 -3.39 1.00
CA TYR A 424 -25.92 -3.49 -0.23
C TYR A 424 -25.96 -4.94 -0.76
N GLY A 425 -27.16 -5.49 -0.89
CA GLY A 425 -27.39 -6.84 -1.42
C GLY A 425 -27.49 -7.97 -0.39
N SER A 426 -27.47 -7.68 0.91
CA SER A 426 -27.66 -8.65 2.01
C SER A 426 -29.09 -9.26 2.10
N GLY A 427 -30.07 -8.69 1.40
CA GLY A 427 -31.47 -9.17 1.35
C GLY A 427 -32.09 -9.11 -0.06
N TYR A 428 -32.61 -7.94 -0.45
CA TYR A 428 -33.08 -7.65 -1.81
C TYR A 428 -32.42 -6.35 -2.27
N ALA A 429 -31.40 -6.42 -3.14
CA ALA A 429 -30.73 -5.25 -3.71
C ALA A 429 -31.77 -4.34 -4.38
N ASN A 430 -32.21 -3.29 -3.70
CA ASN A 430 -33.27 -2.43 -4.19
C ASN A 430 -32.62 -1.33 -5.03
N THR A 431 -32.67 -1.47 -6.36
CA THR A 431 -32.15 -0.44 -7.27
C THR A 431 -32.82 0.92 -7.03
N GLY A 432 -34.05 0.95 -6.50
CA GLY A 432 -34.72 2.18 -6.07
C GLY A 432 -33.94 2.95 -5.01
N THR A 433 -33.24 2.27 -4.10
CA THR A 433 -32.39 2.88 -3.08
C THR A 433 -31.25 3.68 -3.72
N LEU A 434 -30.53 3.09 -4.69
CA LEU A 434 -29.43 3.77 -5.38
C LEU A 434 -29.91 4.96 -6.22
N ILE A 435 -31.08 4.83 -6.86
CA ILE A 435 -31.69 5.91 -7.65
C ILE A 435 -32.07 7.08 -6.74
N ASN A 436 -32.74 6.80 -5.62
CA ASN A 436 -33.26 7.84 -4.73
C ASN A 436 -32.14 8.55 -3.97
N TYR A 437 -31.13 7.79 -3.54
CA TYR A 437 -30.08 8.31 -2.66
C TYR A 437 -28.90 8.91 -3.42
N ASN A 438 -28.68 8.50 -4.68
CA ASN A 438 -27.59 8.97 -5.55
C ASN A 438 -26.23 9.03 -4.81
N PRO A 439 -25.78 7.92 -4.19
CA PRO A 439 -24.58 7.90 -3.36
C PRO A 439 -23.32 8.01 -4.21
N LYS A 440 -22.20 8.41 -3.58
CA LYS A 440 -20.88 8.38 -4.21
C LYS A 440 -20.27 6.98 -4.20
N TYR A 441 -20.55 6.20 -3.16
CA TYR A 441 -20.04 4.84 -2.99
C TYR A 441 -21.16 3.86 -2.65
N VAL A 442 -20.96 2.60 -3.03
CA VAL A 442 -21.77 1.47 -2.56
C VAL A 442 -20.83 0.41 -2.02
N LYS A 443 -21.10 -0.07 -0.80
CA LYS A 443 -20.41 -1.20 -0.19
C LYS A 443 -21.26 -2.44 -0.41
N ILE A 444 -20.66 -3.40 -1.10
CA ILE A 444 -21.28 -4.68 -1.41
C ILE A 444 -21.02 -5.62 -0.24
N ASP A 445 -22.11 -6.05 0.39
CA ASP A 445 -22.05 -6.84 1.61
C ASP A 445 -21.22 -8.13 1.44
N ARG A 446 -20.53 -8.49 2.53
CA ARG A 446 -19.71 -9.69 2.63
C ARG A 446 -20.47 -10.96 2.26
N SER A 447 -21.79 -11.06 2.48
CA SER A 447 -22.55 -12.26 2.10
C SER A 447 -22.52 -12.53 0.59
N LEU A 448 -22.42 -11.48 -0.24
CA LEU A 448 -22.27 -11.58 -1.69
C LEU A 448 -20.81 -11.81 -2.12
N ILE A 449 -19.83 -11.36 -1.33
CA ILE A 449 -18.39 -11.54 -1.61
C ILE A 449 -17.89 -12.93 -1.19
N SER A 450 -18.37 -13.45 -0.07
CA SER A 450 -17.86 -14.71 0.49
C SER A 450 -18.05 -15.88 -0.48
N ASN A 451 -16.96 -16.56 -0.84
CA ASN A 451 -16.91 -17.64 -1.85
C ASN A 451 -17.34 -17.23 -3.28
N ILE A 452 -17.25 -15.94 -3.62
CA ILE A 452 -17.62 -15.45 -4.97
C ILE A 452 -16.74 -16.05 -6.08
N ASP A 453 -15.54 -16.51 -5.76
CA ASP A 453 -14.61 -17.16 -6.69
C ASP A 453 -15.14 -18.48 -7.27
N THR A 454 -16.00 -19.18 -6.52
CA THR A 454 -16.60 -20.46 -6.94
C THR A 454 -18.10 -20.38 -7.28
N ASP A 455 -18.80 -19.35 -6.82
CA ASP A 455 -20.25 -19.20 -7.03
C ASP A 455 -20.57 -18.28 -8.23
N ILE A 456 -20.87 -18.89 -9.38
CA ILE A 456 -21.23 -18.20 -10.63
C ILE A 456 -22.44 -17.27 -10.45
N LYS A 457 -23.41 -17.61 -9.59
CA LYS A 457 -24.60 -16.74 -9.40
C LYS A 457 -24.20 -15.46 -8.69
N LYS A 458 -23.35 -15.55 -7.66
CA LYS A 458 -22.79 -14.38 -6.98
C LYS A 458 -21.95 -13.53 -7.94
N GLN A 459 -21.14 -14.15 -8.81
CA GLN A 459 -20.38 -13.42 -9.83
C GLN A 459 -21.27 -12.63 -10.78
N HIS A 460 -22.37 -13.23 -11.28
CA HIS A 460 -23.32 -12.54 -12.14
C HIS A 460 -24.03 -11.38 -11.42
N MET A 461 -24.46 -11.58 -10.17
CA MET A 461 -25.11 -10.54 -9.38
C MET A 461 -24.14 -9.38 -9.10
N PHE A 462 -22.92 -9.68 -8.66
CA PHE A 462 -21.87 -8.70 -8.42
C PHE A 462 -21.54 -7.89 -9.68
N SER A 463 -21.33 -8.56 -10.83
CA SER A 463 -21.07 -7.90 -12.12
C SER A 463 -22.20 -6.98 -12.56
N THR A 464 -23.46 -7.38 -12.30
CA THR A 464 -24.64 -6.53 -12.58
C THR A 464 -24.59 -5.25 -11.76
N ILE A 465 -24.28 -5.36 -10.47
CA ILE A 465 -24.20 -4.20 -9.56
C ILE A 465 -23.04 -3.28 -9.95
N VAL A 466 -21.85 -3.84 -10.22
CA VAL A 466 -20.68 -3.08 -10.71
C VAL A 466 -21.02 -2.33 -12.00
N SER A 467 -21.69 -2.98 -12.94
CA SER A 467 -22.08 -2.37 -14.21
C SER A 467 -23.03 -1.18 -14.01
N TYR A 468 -24.00 -1.31 -13.10
CA TYR A 468 -24.89 -0.23 -12.72
C TYR A 468 -24.11 0.93 -12.09
N CYS A 469 -23.26 0.64 -11.10
CA CYS A 469 -22.44 1.64 -10.40
C CYS A 469 -21.60 2.45 -11.40
N LYS A 470 -20.91 1.76 -12.32
CA LYS A 470 -20.08 2.37 -13.35
C LYS A 470 -20.87 3.30 -14.29
N GLN A 471 -22.08 2.90 -14.71
CA GLN A 471 -22.93 3.72 -15.59
C GLN A 471 -23.42 5.00 -14.91
N HIS A 472 -23.51 5.00 -13.58
CA HIS A 472 -24.00 6.12 -12.77
C HIS A 472 -22.90 6.89 -12.04
N GLY A 473 -21.61 6.56 -12.25
CA GLY A 473 -20.48 7.23 -11.60
C GLY A 473 -20.36 6.97 -10.10
N ILE A 474 -20.95 5.86 -9.62
CA ILE A 474 -20.87 5.36 -8.24
C ILE A 474 -19.67 4.43 -8.16
N SER A 475 -18.85 4.57 -7.11
CA SER A 475 -17.72 3.68 -6.85
C SER A 475 -18.16 2.44 -6.08
N CYS A 476 -17.88 1.25 -6.62
CA CYS A 476 -18.24 -0.03 -6.02
C CYS A 476 -17.12 -0.55 -5.11
N LEU A 477 -17.42 -0.73 -3.83
CA LEU A 477 -16.52 -1.26 -2.81
C LEU A 477 -16.93 -2.70 -2.47
N ALA A 478 -16.03 -3.66 -2.67
CA ALA A 478 -16.23 -5.06 -2.25
C ALA A 478 -15.81 -5.23 -0.79
N GLU A 479 -16.77 -5.46 0.10
CA GLU A 479 -16.52 -5.59 1.54
C GLU A 479 -16.31 -7.04 1.95
N GLY A 480 -15.45 -7.25 2.95
CA GLY A 480 -15.25 -8.54 3.58
C GLY A 480 -14.45 -9.52 2.73
N VAL A 481 -13.52 -9.04 1.89
CA VAL A 481 -12.57 -9.93 1.19
C VAL A 481 -11.61 -10.58 2.19
N GLU A 482 -11.62 -11.90 2.27
CA GLU A 482 -10.83 -12.66 3.25
C GLU A 482 -9.78 -13.57 2.59
N THR A 483 -9.92 -13.86 1.30
CA THR A 483 -8.98 -14.71 0.54
C THR A 483 -8.45 -14.04 -0.73
N GLN A 484 -7.30 -14.51 -1.21
CA GLN A 484 -6.70 -14.03 -2.46
C GLN A 484 -7.61 -14.31 -3.68
N ASP A 485 -8.31 -15.45 -3.67
CA ASP A 485 -9.21 -15.84 -4.77
C ASP A 485 -10.47 -14.96 -4.83
N GLU A 486 -11.00 -14.54 -3.68
CA GLU A 486 -12.07 -13.54 -3.62
C GLU A 486 -11.59 -12.20 -4.18
N VAL A 487 -10.42 -11.69 -3.73
CA VAL A 487 -9.81 -10.45 -4.25
C VAL A 487 -9.65 -10.52 -5.77
N LYS A 488 -9.08 -11.61 -6.27
CA LYS A 488 -8.91 -11.85 -7.71
C LYS A 488 -10.24 -11.83 -8.47
N SER A 489 -11.28 -12.40 -7.88
CA SER A 489 -12.60 -12.48 -8.50
C SER A 489 -13.30 -11.13 -8.55
N VAL A 490 -13.30 -10.36 -7.44
CA VAL A 490 -13.94 -9.03 -7.41
C VAL A 490 -13.21 -8.01 -8.29
N ILE A 491 -11.86 -8.05 -8.35
CA ILE A 491 -11.08 -7.21 -9.28
C ILE A 491 -11.45 -7.55 -10.73
N LYS A 492 -11.50 -8.85 -11.08
CA LYS A 492 -11.90 -9.31 -12.42
C LYS A 492 -13.30 -8.86 -12.83
N LEU A 493 -14.22 -8.84 -11.88
CA LEU A 493 -15.61 -8.43 -12.09
C LEU A 493 -15.79 -6.90 -12.09
N GLY A 494 -14.73 -6.14 -11.79
CA GLY A 494 -14.67 -4.68 -11.94
C GLY A 494 -14.95 -3.88 -10.67
N ALA A 495 -14.70 -4.44 -9.47
CA ALA A 495 -14.72 -3.66 -8.24
C ALA A 495 -13.74 -2.47 -8.30
N ASP A 496 -14.13 -1.30 -7.80
CA ASP A 496 -13.27 -0.12 -7.77
C ASP A 496 -12.43 -0.10 -6.48
N LEU A 497 -13.04 -0.50 -5.36
CA LEU A 497 -12.46 -0.45 -4.03
C LEU A 497 -12.57 -1.81 -3.34
N LEU A 498 -11.63 -2.10 -2.44
CA LEU A 498 -11.57 -3.33 -1.68
C LEU A 498 -11.44 -3.04 -0.18
N GLN A 499 -12.12 -3.81 0.65
CA GLN A 499 -11.98 -3.79 2.10
C GLN A 499 -12.15 -5.20 2.67
N GLY A 500 -11.27 -5.62 3.57
CA GLY A 500 -11.39 -6.95 4.19
C GLY A 500 -10.13 -7.40 4.92
N PHE A 501 -10.22 -8.54 5.61
CA PHE A 501 -9.13 -9.04 6.44
C PHE A 501 -7.94 -9.58 5.64
N TYR A 502 -8.12 -9.92 4.37
CA TYR A 502 -7.00 -10.23 3.48
C TYR A 502 -6.04 -9.04 3.34
N LEU A 503 -6.60 -7.83 3.27
CA LEU A 503 -5.84 -6.59 3.08
C LEU A 503 -5.24 -6.12 4.42
N ALA A 504 -6.12 -5.86 5.39
CA ALA A 504 -5.75 -5.51 6.76
C ALA A 504 -6.98 -5.56 7.70
N LYS A 505 -6.74 -5.91 8.96
CA LYS A 505 -7.76 -5.85 10.02
C LYS A 505 -7.93 -4.43 10.58
N PRO A 506 -9.12 -4.09 11.12
CA PRO A 506 -9.33 -2.82 11.83
C PRO A 506 -8.32 -2.64 12.97
N ASN A 507 -7.66 -1.49 13.02
CA ASN A 507 -6.68 -1.19 14.06
C ASN A 507 -6.81 0.26 14.55
N ARG A 508 -6.42 0.54 15.79
CA ARG A 508 -6.45 1.89 16.37
C ARG A 508 -5.49 2.84 15.65
N GLU A 509 -4.33 2.33 15.22
CA GLU A 509 -3.38 3.09 14.43
C GLU A 509 -3.69 2.97 12.93
N LEU A 510 -3.70 4.10 12.23
CA LEU A 510 -3.89 4.16 10.79
C LEU A 510 -2.68 3.57 10.08
N LEU A 511 -2.91 2.50 9.33
CA LEU A 511 -1.90 1.86 8.48
C LEU A 511 -1.59 2.80 7.29
N PRO A 512 -0.36 3.33 7.14
CA PRO A 512 -0.08 4.29 6.07
C PRO A 512 -0.02 3.63 4.69
N GLU A 513 0.43 2.38 4.60
CA GLU A 513 0.59 1.62 3.35
C GLU A 513 0.33 0.13 3.63
N LEU A 514 -0.15 -0.62 2.63
CA LEU A 514 -0.31 -2.06 2.73
C LEU A 514 1.04 -2.80 2.70
N PRO A 515 1.10 -4.04 3.22
CA PRO A 515 2.27 -4.90 3.02
C PRO A 515 2.58 -5.08 1.53
N PHE A 516 3.88 -5.10 1.18
CA PHE A 516 4.34 -5.21 -0.20
C PHE A 516 3.73 -6.40 -0.94
N ASP A 517 3.66 -7.58 -0.30
CA ASP A 517 3.15 -8.80 -0.92
C ASP A 517 1.67 -8.67 -1.34
N ILE A 518 0.86 -7.95 -0.56
CA ILE A 518 -0.55 -7.72 -0.86
C ILE A 518 -0.71 -6.75 -2.04
N VAL A 519 0.10 -5.68 -2.07
CA VAL A 519 0.13 -4.73 -3.19
C VAL A 519 0.59 -5.44 -4.47
N ASP A 520 1.63 -6.26 -4.36
CA ASP A 520 2.17 -7.05 -5.45
C ASP A 520 1.14 -8.03 -6.02
N ASP A 521 0.37 -8.70 -5.16
CA ASP A 521 -0.73 -9.57 -5.58
C ASP A 521 -1.80 -8.82 -6.37
N ILE A 522 -2.24 -7.66 -5.88
CA ILE A 522 -3.26 -6.83 -6.56
C ILE A 522 -2.75 -6.39 -7.95
N ILE A 523 -1.50 -5.94 -8.04
CA ILE A 523 -0.87 -5.53 -9.30
C ILE A 523 -0.78 -6.73 -10.26
N LYS A 524 -0.30 -7.89 -9.80
CA LYS A 524 -0.21 -9.11 -10.61
C LYS A 524 -1.56 -9.57 -11.13
N ILE A 525 -2.60 -9.52 -10.29
CA ILE A 525 -3.97 -9.82 -10.71
C ILE A 525 -4.39 -8.87 -11.83
N ASN A 526 -4.18 -7.56 -11.67
CA ASN A 526 -4.55 -6.57 -12.67
C ASN A 526 -3.81 -6.74 -14.00
N LEU A 527 -2.51 -7.05 -13.96
CA LEU A 527 -1.70 -7.31 -15.15
C LEU A 527 -2.07 -8.63 -15.84
N ALA A 528 -2.54 -9.63 -15.09
CA ALA A 528 -2.94 -10.94 -15.63
C ALA A 528 -4.36 -10.96 -16.23
N ILE A 529 -5.19 -9.96 -15.96
CA ILE A 529 -6.52 -9.86 -16.56
C ILE A 529 -6.36 -9.61 -18.07
N SER A 530 -6.77 -10.60 -18.86
CA SER A 530 -6.66 -10.62 -20.33
C SER A 530 -7.06 -9.29 -20.96
N THR A 531 -6.14 -8.69 -21.70
CA THR A 531 -6.34 -7.49 -22.50
C THR A 531 -6.97 -7.80 -23.86
N ALA A 532 -7.60 -8.96 -24.05
CA ALA A 532 -8.19 -9.34 -25.34
C ALA A 532 -9.17 -8.29 -25.90
N ASP A 533 -9.91 -7.60 -25.03
CA ASP A 533 -10.82 -6.50 -25.40
C ASP A 533 -10.13 -5.13 -25.53
N TYR A 534 -8.86 -5.01 -25.13
CA TYR A 534 -8.09 -3.76 -25.04
C TYR A 534 -6.79 -3.80 -25.85
N ARG A 535 -6.64 -4.73 -26.81
CA ARG A 535 -5.38 -5.00 -27.51
C ARG A 535 -4.72 -3.76 -28.13
N ASP A 536 -5.49 -2.70 -28.41
CA ASP A 536 -5.04 -1.50 -29.12
C ASP A 536 -5.16 -0.20 -28.31
N ARG A 537 -5.32 -0.27 -26.98
CA ARG A 537 -5.40 0.97 -26.18
C ARG A 537 -4.01 1.59 -26.02
N VAL A 538 -3.73 2.60 -26.85
CA VAL A 538 -2.45 3.34 -26.88
C VAL A 538 -2.58 4.69 -26.18
N TYR A 539 -1.61 5.02 -25.34
CA TYR A 539 -1.51 6.33 -24.66
C TYR A 539 -0.63 7.29 -25.48
N THR A 540 -1.06 8.54 -25.69
CA THR A 540 -0.25 9.54 -26.40
C THR A 540 0.55 10.39 -25.41
N VAL A 541 1.87 10.40 -25.55
CA VAL A 541 2.79 11.14 -24.68
C VAL A 541 3.22 12.43 -25.38
N GLU A 542 2.60 13.56 -25.00
CA GLU A 542 2.77 14.84 -25.69
C GLU A 542 3.74 15.78 -24.99
N ASN A 543 3.68 15.89 -23.66
CA ASN A 543 4.37 16.93 -22.88
C ASN A 543 4.87 16.45 -21.51
N GLU A 544 4.69 15.17 -21.19
CA GLU A 544 5.03 14.58 -19.91
C GLU A 544 6.54 14.45 -19.76
N LYS A 545 7.07 14.88 -18.61
CA LYS A 545 8.50 14.67 -18.28
C LYS A 545 8.77 13.23 -17.82
N GLN A 546 7.77 12.60 -17.21
CA GLN A 546 7.87 11.26 -16.68
C GLN A 546 6.55 10.53 -16.90
N VAL A 547 6.64 9.27 -17.32
CA VAL A 547 5.52 8.37 -17.55
C VAL A 547 5.77 7.07 -16.82
N ASP A 548 4.83 6.68 -15.96
CA ASP A 548 4.83 5.38 -15.30
C ASP A 548 4.07 4.37 -16.17
N LEU A 549 4.83 3.46 -16.80
CA LEU A 549 4.27 2.44 -17.67
C LEU A 549 3.50 1.38 -16.90
N LEU A 550 3.80 1.18 -15.61
CA LEU A 550 3.01 0.28 -14.76
C LEU A 550 1.61 0.83 -14.54
N ASP A 551 1.50 2.12 -14.23
CA ASP A 551 0.19 2.77 -14.08
C ASP A 551 -0.62 2.69 -15.39
N LEU A 552 0.01 2.97 -16.53
CA LEU A 552 -0.65 2.81 -17.83
C LEU A 552 -1.11 1.37 -18.08
N ALA A 553 -0.27 0.37 -17.80
CA ALA A 553 -0.61 -1.04 -17.97
C ALA A 553 -1.77 -1.49 -17.05
N ILE A 554 -1.77 -1.04 -15.79
CA ILE A 554 -2.86 -1.27 -14.83
C ILE A 554 -4.16 -0.66 -15.37
N ASN A 555 -4.10 0.53 -15.96
CA ASN A 555 -5.22 1.21 -16.63
C ASN A 555 -5.54 0.64 -18.03
N LYS A 556 -5.03 -0.57 -18.34
CA LYS A 556 -5.32 -1.34 -19.56
C LYS A 556 -4.78 -0.73 -20.86
N TYR A 557 -3.79 0.16 -20.78
CA TYR A 557 -3.03 0.55 -21.96
C TYR A 557 -2.02 -0.56 -22.30
N THR A 558 -1.83 -0.80 -23.59
CA THR A 558 -0.93 -1.84 -24.12
C THR A 558 0.27 -1.25 -24.87
N GLY A 559 0.27 0.07 -25.08
CA GLY A 559 1.38 0.78 -25.66
C GLY A 559 1.27 2.29 -25.48
N ALA A 560 2.34 2.99 -25.86
CA ALA A 560 2.36 4.44 -25.88
C ALA A 560 2.99 4.98 -27.18
N GLN A 561 2.35 6.01 -27.74
CA GLN A 561 2.84 6.79 -28.86
C GLN A 561 3.58 8.01 -28.31
N VAL A 562 4.86 8.14 -28.62
CA VAL A 562 5.75 9.14 -28.02
C VAL A 562 5.99 10.28 -29.00
N LEU A 563 5.41 11.45 -28.67
CA LEU A 563 5.59 12.71 -29.41
C LEU A 563 6.59 13.64 -28.71
N SER A 564 6.64 13.56 -27.39
CA SER A 564 7.54 14.35 -26.53
C SER A 564 8.98 13.86 -26.58
N ARG A 565 9.90 14.83 -26.49
CA ARG A 565 11.33 14.60 -26.28
C ARG A 565 11.65 14.69 -24.79
N ASP A 566 12.74 14.04 -24.42
CA ASP A 566 13.30 14.06 -23.06
C ASP A 566 12.38 13.48 -21.97
N THR A 567 11.49 12.56 -22.36
CA THR A 567 10.57 11.88 -21.45
C THR A 567 11.22 10.68 -20.78
N THR A 568 11.01 10.54 -19.47
CA THR A 568 11.46 9.39 -18.67
C THR A 568 10.36 8.35 -18.50
N PHE A 569 10.64 7.12 -18.89
CA PHE A 569 9.77 5.98 -18.72
C PHE A 569 10.28 5.07 -17.60
N THR A 570 9.38 4.55 -16.78
CA THR A 570 9.71 3.60 -15.71
C THR A 570 8.59 2.58 -15.52
N THR A 571 8.93 1.40 -15.01
CA THR A 571 7.95 0.41 -14.52
C THR A 571 8.16 0.10 -13.03
N GLY A 572 9.06 0.85 -12.37
CA GLY A 572 9.54 0.53 -11.02
C GLY A 572 10.20 -0.86 -10.92
N GLY A 573 10.75 -1.39 -12.03
CA GLY A 573 11.35 -2.72 -12.14
C GLY A 573 10.35 -3.88 -12.32
N ARG A 574 9.04 -3.61 -12.29
CA ARG A 574 8.00 -4.64 -12.49
C ARG A 574 7.82 -4.95 -13.97
N GLU A 575 7.63 -6.22 -14.30
CA GLU A 575 7.39 -6.65 -15.68
C GLU A 575 5.99 -6.21 -16.15
N VAL A 576 5.92 -5.54 -17.30
CA VAL A 576 4.66 -5.17 -17.96
C VAL A 576 4.67 -5.58 -19.43
N THR A 577 3.52 -6.01 -19.96
CA THR A 577 3.36 -6.20 -21.41
C THR A 577 2.96 -4.87 -22.05
N PHE A 578 3.90 -4.22 -22.73
CA PHE A 578 3.74 -2.85 -23.22
C PHE A 578 4.70 -2.60 -24.40
N SER A 579 4.32 -1.71 -25.33
CA SER A 579 5.19 -1.29 -26.44
C SER A 579 5.27 0.23 -26.55
N LEU A 580 6.46 0.76 -26.82
CA LEU A 580 6.67 2.18 -27.10
C LEU A 580 6.87 2.40 -28.60
N THR A 581 6.15 3.36 -29.17
CA THR A 581 6.27 3.76 -30.58
C THR A 581 6.61 5.23 -30.65
N LEU A 582 7.78 5.56 -31.19
CA LEU A 582 8.17 6.93 -31.50
C LEU A 582 7.71 7.25 -32.91
N GLU A 583 7.10 8.41 -33.11
CA GLU A 583 6.58 8.81 -34.43
C GLU A 583 7.67 9.04 -35.47
N ASP A 584 7.25 9.10 -36.73
CA ASP A 584 8.10 9.51 -37.84
C ASP A 584 8.66 10.93 -37.61
N ASN A 585 9.90 11.16 -38.05
CA ASN A 585 10.65 12.40 -37.89
C ASN A 585 10.96 12.76 -36.42
N PHE A 586 10.92 11.79 -35.50
CA PHE A 586 11.29 12.03 -34.12
C PHE A 586 12.78 12.33 -34.01
N GLU A 587 13.14 13.48 -33.42
CA GLU A 587 14.53 13.86 -33.17
C GLU A 587 14.71 14.22 -31.71
N GLY A 588 15.44 13.40 -30.94
CA GLY A 588 15.64 13.70 -29.54
C GLY A 588 16.04 12.51 -28.69
N ARG A 589 15.78 12.62 -27.39
CA ARG A 589 16.10 11.59 -26.40
C ARG A 589 14.85 11.06 -25.75
N ILE A 590 14.90 9.82 -25.33
CA ILE A 590 14.00 9.23 -24.34
C ILE A 590 14.84 8.60 -23.23
N TYR A 591 14.31 8.54 -22.01
CA TYR A 591 15.00 7.95 -20.87
C TYR A 591 14.26 6.70 -20.41
N LEU A 592 14.99 5.60 -20.20
CA LEU A 592 14.48 4.38 -19.58
C LEU A 592 15.12 4.24 -18.20
N LYS A 593 14.30 4.23 -17.15
CA LYS A 593 14.76 4.10 -15.76
C LYS A 593 14.07 2.93 -15.09
N ASP A 594 14.83 1.89 -14.79
CA ASP A 594 14.33 0.66 -14.17
C ASP A 594 13.10 0.09 -14.91
N VAL A 595 13.17 0.05 -16.24
CA VAL A 595 12.09 -0.45 -17.11
C VAL A 595 12.22 -1.95 -17.26
N ASN A 596 11.17 -2.70 -16.94
CA ASN A 596 11.05 -4.12 -17.29
C ASN A 596 9.80 -4.31 -18.14
N MET A 597 10.00 -4.41 -19.46
CA MET A 597 8.93 -4.38 -20.45
C MET A 597 9.05 -5.56 -21.41
N ARG A 598 7.89 -6.13 -21.74
CA ARG A 598 7.72 -7.16 -22.77
C ARG A 598 6.89 -6.58 -23.89
N GLY A 599 7.42 -6.56 -25.11
CA GLY A 599 6.71 -6.05 -26.29
C GLY A 599 5.33 -6.71 -26.47
N ASN A 600 4.34 -5.90 -26.84
CA ASN A 600 2.98 -6.37 -27.09
C ASN A 600 2.81 -6.77 -28.57
N HIS A 601 2.94 -8.07 -28.88
CA HIS A 601 2.82 -8.64 -30.24
C HIS A 601 3.79 -8.04 -31.29
N GLY A 602 4.81 -7.31 -30.85
CA GLY A 602 5.85 -6.72 -31.70
C GLY A 602 7.02 -6.15 -30.86
N PRO A 603 7.89 -5.33 -31.44
CA PRO A 603 9.04 -4.73 -30.75
C PRO A 603 8.63 -4.02 -29.44
N SER A 604 9.50 -4.13 -28.44
CA SER A 604 9.41 -3.37 -27.20
C SER A 604 9.46 -1.87 -27.49
N ILE A 605 10.33 -1.47 -28.42
CA ILE A 605 10.46 -0.08 -28.88
C ILE A 605 10.48 -0.06 -30.41
N THR A 606 9.62 0.75 -31.00
CA THR A 606 9.58 1.02 -32.45
C THR A 606 9.94 2.47 -32.71
N ILE A 607 10.95 2.69 -33.55
CA ILE A 607 11.32 4.03 -34.02
C ILE A 607 10.65 4.27 -35.38
N GLY A 608 9.98 5.41 -35.53
CA GLY A 608 9.39 5.86 -36.79
C GLY A 608 10.43 6.24 -37.83
N GLU A 609 10.01 6.34 -39.09
CA GLU A 609 10.85 6.67 -40.23
C GLU A 609 11.46 8.08 -40.09
N ASN A 610 12.61 8.30 -40.73
CA ASN A 610 13.35 9.58 -40.75
C ASN A 610 13.72 10.14 -39.36
N SER A 611 13.95 9.28 -38.38
CA SER A 611 14.14 9.65 -36.97
C SER A 611 15.60 9.60 -36.50
N TYR A 612 15.89 10.43 -35.49
CA TYR A 612 17.18 10.65 -34.86
C TYR A 612 17.06 10.49 -33.34
N VAL A 613 17.15 9.25 -32.85
CA VAL A 613 16.81 8.91 -31.45
C VAL A 613 18.05 8.57 -30.64
N THR A 614 18.13 9.08 -29.41
CA THR A 614 19.03 8.55 -28.36
C THR A 614 18.20 7.96 -27.22
N ILE A 615 18.37 6.68 -26.94
CA ILE A 615 17.78 6.02 -25.78
C ILE A 615 18.80 6.09 -24.64
N MET A 616 18.43 6.78 -23.57
CA MET A 616 19.22 7.00 -22.37
C MET A 616 18.76 6.02 -21.28
N CYS A 617 19.57 5.04 -20.90
CA CYS A 617 19.18 4.09 -19.86
C CYS A 617 19.85 4.41 -18.50
N GLU A 618 19.11 4.20 -17.42
CA GLU A 618 19.59 4.27 -16.03
C GLU A 618 19.03 3.09 -15.24
N GLY A 619 19.83 2.51 -14.34
CA GLY A 619 19.40 1.39 -13.49
C GLY A 619 19.37 0.06 -14.25
N LYS A 620 18.37 -0.78 -13.96
CA LYS A 620 18.22 -2.11 -14.58
C LYS A 620 17.07 -2.13 -15.57
N ASN A 621 17.39 -2.19 -16.86
CA ASN A 621 16.41 -2.17 -17.93
C ASN A 621 16.36 -3.52 -18.66
N THR A 622 15.17 -4.07 -18.85
CA THR A 622 14.92 -5.31 -19.61
C THR A 622 13.82 -5.06 -20.64
N LEU A 623 14.14 -5.33 -21.91
CA LEU A 623 13.23 -5.28 -23.05
C LEU A 623 13.13 -6.70 -23.63
N SER A 624 11.93 -7.27 -23.68
CA SER A 624 11.73 -8.69 -24.04
C SER A 624 10.62 -8.90 -25.08
N TYR A 625 10.43 -10.15 -25.51
CA TYR A 625 9.58 -10.58 -26.64
C TYR A 625 10.13 -10.19 -28.01
N ALA A 626 10.24 -8.89 -28.29
CA ALA A 626 10.97 -8.38 -29.44
C ALA A 626 11.72 -7.13 -29.03
N GLY A 627 12.88 -6.92 -29.64
CA GLY A 627 13.82 -5.91 -29.21
C GLY A 627 13.46 -4.50 -29.68
N ILE A 628 14.42 -3.79 -30.27
CA ILE A 628 14.27 -2.40 -30.71
C ILE A 628 14.31 -2.34 -32.24
N ARG A 629 13.22 -1.86 -32.85
CA ARG A 629 13.13 -1.65 -34.31
C ARG A 629 13.63 -0.26 -34.70
N VAL A 630 14.56 -0.22 -35.65
CA VAL A 630 15.21 0.96 -36.23
C VAL A 630 15.15 0.85 -37.76
N PRO A 631 14.27 1.60 -38.43
CA PRO A 631 14.13 1.53 -39.88
C PRO A 631 15.33 2.14 -40.61
N ALA A 632 15.52 1.76 -41.89
CA ALA A 632 16.65 2.16 -42.73
C ALA A 632 16.87 3.68 -42.83
N SER A 633 15.78 4.46 -42.84
CA SER A 633 15.80 5.92 -42.90
C SER A 633 16.29 6.60 -41.61
N SER A 634 16.43 5.85 -40.52
CA SER A 634 16.60 6.37 -39.17
C SER A 634 17.95 6.00 -38.55
N ARG A 635 18.26 6.64 -37.41
CA ARG A 635 19.40 6.25 -36.57
C ARG A 635 19.01 6.21 -35.10
N CYS A 636 19.57 5.24 -34.38
CA CYS A 636 19.37 5.07 -32.96
C CYS A 636 20.71 4.93 -32.24
N ALA A 637 20.87 5.70 -31.16
CA ALA A 637 21.99 5.56 -30.23
C ALA A 637 21.49 5.07 -28.87
N ILE A 638 22.16 4.08 -28.29
CA ILE A 638 21.94 3.63 -26.90
C ILE A 638 23.10 4.17 -26.05
N GLN A 639 22.75 4.91 -24.99
CA GLN A 639 23.67 5.52 -24.04
C GLN A 639 23.12 5.35 -22.63
N GLY A 640 23.95 5.52 -21.60
CA GLY A 640 23.48 5.43 -20.23
C GLY A 640 24.43 4.66 -19.32
N THR A 641 23.90 4.24 -18.17
CA THR A 641 24.62 3.51 -17.12
C THR A 641 23.79 2.33 -16.63
N GLY A 642 24.44 1.36 -15.97
CA GLY A 642 23.75 0.23 -15.35
C GLY A 642 23.69 -1.03 -16.22
N GLU A 643 22.56 -1.73 -16.21
CA GLU A 643 22.35 -2.99 -16.94
C GLU A 643 21.22 -2.81 -17.97
N LEU A 644 21.48 -3.18 -19.22
CA LEU A 644 20.45 -3.26 -20.26
C LEU A 644 20.44 -4.66 -20.87
N VAL A 645 19.29 -5.33 -20.77
CA VAL A 645 19.04 -6.64 -21.38
C VAL A 645 17.99 -6.49 -22.48
N ILE A 646 18.30 -6.92 -23.69
CA ILE A 646 17.37 -6.98 -24.82
C ILE A 646 17.21 -8.43 -25.25
N LYS A 647 16.00 -8.96 -25.22
CA LYS A 647 15.67 -10.33 -25.63
C LYS A 647 14.65 -10.31 -26.76
N ALA A 648 15.00 -10.95 -27.87
CA ALA A 648 14.12 -11.15 -29.00
C ALA A 648 13.94 -12.65 -29.25
N ASP A 649 12.71 -13.14 -29.08
CA ASP A 649 12.36 -14.55 -29.26
C ASP A 649 11.25 -14.67 -30.30
N GLY A 650 11.49 -15.44 -31.36
CA GLY A 650 10.50 -15.70 -32.42
C GLY A 650 11.18 -16.27 -33.67
N ASN A 651 10.41 -16.80 -34.63
CA ASN A 651 10.99 -17.45 -35.82
C ASN A 651 12.02 -16.56 -36.54
N ASN A 652 11.70 -15.26 -36.65
CA ASN A 652 12.55 -14.25 -37.26
C ASN A 652 12.77 -13.13 -36.23
N SER A 653 13.89 -13.18 -35.52
CA SER A 653 14.16 -12.32 -34.37
C SER A 653 15.26 -11.31 -34.63
N VAL A 654 15.02 -10.04 -34.25
CA VAL A 654 16.02 -8.98 -34.26
C VAL A 654 16.06 -8.32 -32.88
N GLY A 655 17.24 -8.33 -32.24
CA GLY A 655 17.46 -7.71 -30.93
C GLY A 655 17.53 -6.18 -31.02
N PHE A 656 18.47 -5.64 -31.80
CA PHE A 656 18.58 -4.20 -32.03
C PHE A 656 18.88 -3.92 -33.50
N GLY A 657 17.89 -3.36 -34.21
CA GLY A 657 18.05 -3.00 -35.61
C GLY A 657 16.76 -3.13 -36.40
N GLY A 658 16.79 -3.75 -37.57
CA GLY A 658 15.66 -3.75 -38.50
C GLY A 658 14.59 -4.80 -38.19
N ASN A 659 13.97 -5.30 -39.25
CA ASN A 659 13.13 -6.50 -39.22
C ASN A 659 13.54 -7.41 -40.39
N PHE A 660 12.73 -8.43 -40.69
CA PHE A 660 12.95 -9.34 -41.81
C PHE A 660 12.23 -8.91 -43.10
N GLU A 661 11.69 -7.68 -43.13
CA GLU A 661 10.94 -7.14 -44.27
C GLU A 661 11.66 -5.93 -44.90
N SER A 662 12.49 -5.22 -44.12
CA SER A 662 13.19 -4.01 -44.55
C SER A 662 14.58 -3.89 -43.93
N SER A 663 15.44 -3.10 -44.57
CA SER A 663 16.78 -2.79 -44.07
C SER A 663 16.76 -2.08 -42.70
N TYR A 664 17.85 -2.23 -41.95
CA TYR A 664 18.05 -1.54 -40.67
C TYR A 664 18.73 -0.17 -40.84
N GLY A 665 18.49 0.74 -39.89
CA GLY A 665 19.10 2.07 -39.89
C GLY A 665 20.54 2.10 -39.38
N LYS A 666 20.97 3.27 -38.91
CA LYS A 666 22.30 3.46 -38.29
C LYS A 666 22.24 3.19 -36.78
N LEU A 667 23.04 2.26 -36.29
CA LEU A 667 23.03 1.76 -34.93
C LEU A 667 24.30 2.19 -34.19
N ARG A 668 24.16 2.77 -33.00
CA ARG A 668 25.31 3.18 -32.17
C ARG A 668 25.11 2.77 -30.72
N ILE A 669 26.12 2.14 -30.13
CA ILE A 669 26.16 1.85 -28.69
C ILE A 669 27.35 2.57 -28.08
N SER A 670 27.09 3.37 -27.04
CA SER A 670 28.11 4.07 -26.26
C SER A 670 27.66 4.09 -24.80
N TYR A 671 27.81 2.96 -24.13
CA TYR A 671 27.18 2.68 -22.84
C TYR A 671 28.21 2.57 -21.73
N ASP A 672 27.87 3.01 -20.53
CA ASP A 672 28.71 2.96 -19.34
C ASP A 672 28.19 1.89 -18.37
N GLY A 673 28.31 0.64 -18.78
CA GLY A 673 27.78 -0.51 -18.07
C GLY A 673 27.70 -1.75 -18.96
N ASN A 674 26.88 -2.71 -18.54
CA ASN A 674 26.72 -3.98 -19.22
C ASN A 674 25.50 -3.94 -20.16
N ILE A 675 25.69 -4.35 -21.40
CA ILE A 675 24.61 -4.60 -22.36
C ILE A 675 24.63 -6.07 -22.73
N ARG A 676 23.47 -6.73 -22.63
CA ARG A 676 23.27 -8.10 -23.11
C ARG A 676 22.14 -8.14 -24.13
N ILE A 677 22.43 -8.62 -25.33
CA ILE A 677 21.45 -8.75 -26.41
C ILE A 677 21.35 -10.21 -26.82
N GLU A 678 20.17 -10.80 -26.62
CA GLU A 678 19.86 -12.19 -26.95
C GLU A 678 18.83 -12.24 -28.07
N SER A 679 19.09 -13.05 -29.09
CA SER A 679 18.18 -13.28 -30.20
C SER A 679 18.08 -14.78 -30.48
N ASN A 680 16.86 -15.33 -30.42
CA ASN A 680 16.60 -16.75 -30.61
C ASN A 680 15.46 -16.95 -31.62
N GLY A 681 15.68 -17.80 -32.62
CA GLY A 681 14.72 -18.03 -33.70
C GLY A 681 15.19 -19.04 -34.74
N ASP A 682 14.46 -19.22 -35.83
CA ASP A 682 14.97 -19.93 -37.02
C ASP A 682 16.04 -19.08 -37.70
N SER A 683 15.77 -17.78 -37.84
CA SER A 683 16.75 -16.77 -38.23
C SER A 683 16.82 -15.70 -37.15
N ALA A 684 17.99 -15.58 -36.53
CA ALA A 684 18.22 -14.72 -35.38
C ALA A 684 19.35 -13.73 -35.67
N VAL A 685 19.05 -12.45 -35.50
CA VAL A 685 20.02 -11.35 -35.55
C VAL A 685 20.02 -10.65 -34.21
N ALA A 686 21.16 -10.56 -33.54
CA ALA A 686 21.20 -9.81 -32.29
C ALA A 686 21.35 -8.30 -32.53
N ILE A 687 22.29 -7.86 -33.38
CA ILE A 687 22.42 -6.45 -33.78
C ILE A 687 22.49 -6.33 -35.30
N GLY A 688 21.58 -5.59 -35.93
CA GLY A 688 21.53 -5.37 -37.37
C GLY A 688 20.19 -5.78 -37.99
N GLY A 689 20.18 -6.55 -39.08
CA GLY A 689 18.93 -6.98 -39.71
C GLY A 689 19.13 -7.98 -40.85
N LEU A 690 18.06 -8.22 -41.61
CA LEU A 690 18.13 -9.06 -42.80
C LEU A 690 18.90 -8.34 -43.91
N TYR A 691 18.36 -7.21 -44.37
CA TYR A 691 18.93 -6.37 -45.42
C TYR A 691 19.66 -5.15 -44.85
N SER A 692 20.48 -4.51 -45.68
CA SER A 692 21.19 -3.28 -45.33
C SER A 692 21.17 -2.28 -46.48
N GLU A 693 20.72 -1.06 -46.21
CA GLU A 693 20.84 0.07 -47.13
C GLU A 693 21.21 1.31 -46.31
N ASN A 694 22.36 1.91 -46.60
CA ASN A 694 22.89 3.05 -45.83
C ASN A 694 23.04 2.79 -44.31
N SER A 695 23.16 1.51 -43.93
CA SER A 695 23.24 1.04 -42.55
C SER A 695 24.69 1.05 -42.04
N ASN A 696 24.87 1.28 -40.73
CA ASN A 696 26.16 1.07 -40.07
C ASN A 696 25.96 0.71 -38.60
N ILE A 697 26.93 -0.02 -38.03
CA ILE A 697 26.91 -0.45 -36.64
C ILE A 697 28.20 0.06 -35.98
N LYS A 698 28.04 0.90 -34.94
CA LYS A 698 29.16 1.49 -34.20
C LYS A 698 29.10 1.14 -32.72
N LEU A 699 30.07 0.37 -32.24
CA LEU A 699 30.21 -0.03 -30.84
C LEU A 699 31.39 0.74 -30.23
N MET A 700 31.09 1.76 -29.45
CA MET A 700 32.07 2.79 -29.09
C MET A 700 32.54 2.69 -27.64
N LYS A 701 31.67 2.24 -26.73
CA LYS A 701 31.94 2.08 -25.31
C LYS A 701 30.97 1.06 -24.70
N GLY A 702 31.43 0.32 -23.70
CA GLY A 702 30.62 -0.59 -22.87
C GLY A 702 31.11 -2.02 -22.91
N ASP A 703 30.60 -2.84 -21.99
CA ASP A 703 30.78 -4.29 -21.98
C ASP A 703 29.55 -4.92 -22.64
N ILE A 704 29.71 -5.36 -23.88
CA ILE A 704 28.61 -5.78 -24.76
C ILE A 704 28.67 -7.29 -24.96
N GLU A 705 27.68 -8.00 -24.46
CA GLU A 705 27.45 -9.42 -24.69
C GLU A 705 26.34 -9.62 -25.72
N VAL A 706 26.63 -10.41 -26.76
CA VAL A 706 25.72 -10.71 -27.85
C VAL A 706 25.58 -12.22 -27.96
N ILE A 707 24.34 -12.71 -27.95
CA ILE A 707 24.00 -14.12 -28.10
C ILE A 707 22.97 -14.25 -29.22
N SER A 708 23.28 -15.08 -30.20
CA SER A 708 22.37 -15.39 -31.31
C SER A 708 22.29 -16.90 -31.50
N THR A 709 21.07 -17.45 -31.49
CA THR A 709 20.85 -18.89 -31.71
C THR A 709 19.72 -19.14 -32.72
N GLY A 710 19.95 -20.08 -33.64
CA GLY A 710 18.97 -20.42 -34.68
C GLY A 710 19.53 -21.27 -35.81
N ASP A 711 18.76 -21.53 -36.86
CA ASP A 711 19.32 -22.12 -38.09
C ASP A 711 20.28 -21.15 -38.78
N ASN A 712 19.90 -19.87 -38.83
CA ASN A 712 20.73 -18.76 -39.27
C ASN A 712 21.00 -17.85 -38.07
N ALA A 713 22.17 -18.00 -37.45
CA ALA A 713 22.54 -17.23 -36.28
C ALA A 713 23.56 -16.15 -36.65
N LEU A 714 23.17 -14.89 -36.47
CA LEU A 714 24.04 -13.73 -36.69
C LEU A 714 24.16 -12.92 -35.40
N GLY A 715 25.40 -12.71 -34.95
CA GLY A 715 25.70 -11.82 -33.84
C GLY A 715 25.48 -10.36 -34.24
N ILE A 716 26.34 -9.84 -35.10
CA ILE A 716 26.35 -8.42 -35.49
C ILE A 716 26.55 -8.29 -37.00
N GLY A 717 25.61 -7.64 -37.70
CA GLY A 717 25.73 -7.30 -39.12
C GLY A 717 24.46 -7.53 -39.93
N SER A 718 24.57 -8.19 -41.09
CA SER A 718 23.45 -8.41 -42.02
C SER A 718 23.32 -9.88 -42.43
N LEU A 719 22.11 -10.44 -42.53
CA LEU A 719 21.95 -11.82 -43.02
C LEU A 719 22.10 -11.90 -44.55
N ASP A 720 21.48 -10.98 -45.28
CA ASP A 720 21.45 -10.93 -46.75
C ASP A 720 21.64 -9.47 -47.19
N GLY A 721 22.88 -9.00 -47.19
CA GLY A 721 23.23 -7.61 -47.42
C GLY A 721 24.63 -7.28 -46.92
N ASP A 722 25.09 -6.06 -47.21
CA ASP A 722 26.39 -5.58 -46.76
C ASP A 722 26.42 -5.27 -45.26
N ALA A 723 27.60 -5.36 -44.62
CA ALA A 723 27.78 -4.95 -43.23
C ALA A 723 28.92 -3.96 -43.07
N SER A 724 28.67 -2.86 -42.35
CA SER A 724 29.66 -1.86 -41.96
C SER A 724 29.74 -1.77 -40.44
N ILE A 725 30.78 -2.34 -39.85
CA ILE A 725 30.93 -2.55 -38.41
C ILE A 725 32.20 -1.85 -37.91
N GLU A 726 32.05 -0.98 -36.91
CA GLU A 726 33.16 -0.28 -36.26
C GLU A 726 33.11 -0.54 -34.75
N ILE A 727 34.16 -1.15 -34.21
CA ILE A 727 34.32 -1.44 -32.78
C ILE A 727 35.55 -0.67 -32.28
N ASN A 728 35.36 0.37 -31.47
CA ASN A 728 36.43 1.29 -31.09
C ASN A 728 36.98 1.07 -29.68
N SER A 729 36.20 1.38 -28.65
CA SER A 729 36.62 1.32 -27.23
C SER A 729 35.63 0.51 -26.38
N ALA A 730 35.00 -0.52 -26.97
CA ALA A 730 34.03 -1.40 -26.31
C ALA A 730 34.61 -2.82 -26.16
N THR A 731 34.33 -3.49 -25.05
CA THR A 731 34.60 -4.93 -24.91
C THR A 731 33.42 -5.68 -25.52
N VAL A 732 33.64 -6.48 -26.56
CA VAL A 732 32.53 -7.17 -27.26
C VAL A 732 32.70 -8.68 -27.18
N ASN A 733 31.73 -9.37 -26.57
CA ASN A 733 31.65 -10.82 -26.50
C ASN A 733 30.48 -11.30 -27.36
N VAL A 734 30.76 -12.03 -28.44
CA VAL A 734 29.74 -12.56 -29.35
C VAL A 734 29.71 -14.08 -29.29
N THR A 735 28.51 -14.64 -29.14
CA THR A 735 28.25 -16.07 -29.30
C THR A 735 27.18 -16.26 -30.37
N ALA A 736 27.48 -16.97 -31.45
CA ALA A 736 26.50 -17.32 -32.48
C ALA A 736 26.51 -18.83 -32.74
N SER A 737 25.37 -19.50 -32.60
CA SER A 737 25.28 -20.95 -32.79
C SER A 737 24.11 -21.31 -33.68
N GLY A 738 24.37 -22.08 -34.75
CA GLY A 738 23.35 -22.47 -35.69
C GLY A 738 23.79 -23.42 -36.79
N THR A 739 22.92 -23.72 -37.74
CA THR A 739 23.32 -24.44 -38.96
C THR A 739 24.32 -23.60 -39.76
N ARG A 740 24.02 -22.31 -39.90
CA ARG A 740 24.89 -21.27 -40.44
C ARG A 740 25.07 -20.19 -39.38
N ALA A 741 26.30 -19.91 -38.99
CA ALA A 741 26.59 -18.98 -37.90
C ALA A 741 27.64 -17.94 -38.29
N VAL A 742 27.37 -16.67 -38.02
CA VAL A 742 28.34 -15.58 -38.18
C VAL A 742 28.39 -14.73 -36.93
N GLY A 743 29.59 -14.54 -36.38
CA GLY A 743 29.79 -13.68 -35.21
C GLY A 743 29.63 -12.21 -35.59
N LEU A 744 30.54 -11.72 -36.43
CA LEU A 744 30.57 -10.35 -36.94
C LEU A 744 30.63 -10.36 -38.47
N GLY A 745 29.66 -9.73 -39.15
CA GLY A 745 29.69 -9.53 -40.59
C GLY A 745 28.42 -10.01 -41.30
N THR A 746 28.54 -10.88 -42.30
CA THR A 746 27.42 -11.23 -43.20
C THR A 746 27.26 -12.72 -43.43
N LEU A 747 26.02 -13.18 -43.61
CA LEU A 747 25.77 -14.53 -44.17
C LEU A 747 25.89 -14.50 -45.70
N ASP A 748 25.37 -13.47 -46.35
CA ASP A 748 25.54 -13.21 -47.78
C ASP A 748 25.75 -11.71 -48.00
N GLY A 749 26.85 -11.31 -48.64
CA GLY A 749 27.12 -9.90 -48.96
C GLY A 749 28.48 -9.38 -48.49
N SER A 750 28.78 -8.13 -48.80
CA SER A 750 30.10 -7.52 -48.56
C SER A 750 30.27 -7.08 -47.10
N THR A 751 31.51 -6.98 -46.64
CA THR A 751 31.80 -6.57 -45.27
C THR A 751 32.91 -5.53 -45.19
N LYS A 752 32.68 -4.53 -44.34
CA LYS A 752 33.68 -3.54 -43.92
C LYS A 752 33.71 -3.52 -42.40
N ILE A 753 34.72 -4.17 -41.83
CA ILE A 753 34.86 -4.33 -40.39
C ILE A 753 36.15 -3.64 -39.93
N SER A 754 36.06 -2.84 -38.87
CA SER A 754 37.21 -2.22 -38.20
C SER A 754 37.13 -2.45 -36.69
N ILE A 755 38.18 -3.03 -36.12
CA ILE A 755 38.26 -3.41 -34.71
C ILE A 755 39.51 -2.79 -34.08
N GLU A 756 39.30 -1.95 -33.06
CA GLU A 756 40.35 -1.23 -32.31
C GLU A 756 40.34 -1.54 -30.80
N SER A 757 39.48 -2.46 -30.35
CA SER A 757 39.33 -2.88 -28.94
C SER A 757 39.10 -4.39 -28.82
N ASP A 758 39.03 -4.88 -27.58
CA ASP A 758 38.94 -6.30 -27.24
C ASP A 758 37.64 -6.94 -27.76
N VAL A 759 37.79 -8.02 -28.52
CA VAL A 759 36.67 -8.73 -29.15
C VAL A 759 36.84 -10.23 -28.96
N LYS A 760 35.84 -10.87 -28.37
CA LYS A 760 35.77 -12.31 -28.24
C LYS A 760 34.61 -12.84 -29.06
N VAL A 761 34.87 -13.80 -29.93
CA VAL A 761 33.86 -14.42 -30.79
C VAL A 761 33.87 -15.93 -30.57
N ARG A 762 32.71 -16.50 -30.31
CA ARG A 762 32.46 -17.94 -30.31
C ARG A 762 31.41 -18.26 -31.35
N VAL A 763 31.74 -19.11 -32.30
CA VAL A 763 30.78 -19.55 -33.33
C VAL A 763 30.75 -21.05 -33.49
N SER A 764 29.56 -21.61 -33.73
CA SER A 764 29.42 -23.05 -33.99
C SER A 764 28.34 -23.35 -35.01
N GLY A 765 28.61 -24.31 -35.90
CA GLY A 765 27.63 -24.73 -36.92
C GLY A 765 28.15 -25.65 -38.01
N ASN A 766 27.35 -25.89 -39.05
CA ASN A 766 27.85 -26.58 -40.26
C ASN A 766 28.75 -25.65 -41.06
N GLU A 767 28.30 -24.41 -41.25
CA GLU A 767 29.06 -23.31 -41.84
C GLU A 767 29.20 -22.22 -40.76
N ALA A 768 30.42 -21.88 -40.34
CA ALA A 768 30.61 -20.85 -39.31
C ALA A 768 31.74 -19.88 -39.66
N VAL A 769 31.50 -18.59 -39.45
CA VAL A 769 32.50 -17.53 -39.61
C VAL A 769 32.56 -16.69 -38.34
N GLY A 770 33.74 -16.55 -37.74
CA GLY A 770 33.93 -15.68 -36.59
C GLY A 770 33.73 -14.22 -36.98
N ILE A 771 34.57 -13.72 -37.88
CA ILE A 771 34.56 -12.33 -38.37
C ILE A 771 34.67 -12.34 -39.89
N GLY A 772 33.64 -11.89 -40.60
CA GLY A 772 33.65 -11.71 -42.04
C GLY A 772 32.37 -12.18 -42.72
N SER A 773 32.47 -12.98 -43.78
CA SER A 773 31.31 -13.35 -44.60
C SER A 773 31.23 -14.84 -44.88
N LEU A 774 30.03 -15.40 -44.84
CA LEU A 774 29.82 -16.79 -45.23
C LEU A 774 29.83 -16.90 -46.77
N LYS A 775 28.98 -16.16 -47.50
CA LYS A 775 28.86 -16.20 -48.98
C LYS A 775 29.01 -14.83 -49.63
N ASN A 776 29.52 -14.84 -50.87
CA ASN A 776 29.71 -13.66 -51.72
C ASN A 776 30.42 -12.49 -51.01
N GLY A 777 31.33 -12.80 -50.09
CA GLY A 777 32.02 -11.78 -49.30
C GLY A 777 32.94 -10.94 -50.17
N SER A 778 32.87 -9.61 -50.07
CA SER A 778 33.91 -8.71 -50.59
C SER A 778 34.16 -7.59 -49.59
N GLY A 779 35.27 -6.88 -49.69
CA GLY A 779 35.55 -5.72 -48.83
C GLY A 779 36.74 -5.93 -47.91
N THR A 780 36.70 -5.37 -46.71
CA THR A 780 37.89 -5.24 -45.84
C THR A 780 37.60 -5.58 -44.39
N ILE A 781 38.49 -6.34 -43.75
CA ILE A 781 38.51 -6.55 -42.31
C ILE A 781 39.82 -6.00 -41.75
N ASN A 782 39.74 -5.01 -40.86
CA ASN A 782 40.89 -4.39 -40.21
C ASN A 782 40.87 -4.68 -38.70
N VAL A 783 41.85 -5.44 -38.24
CA VAL A 783 42.09 -5.73 -36.82
C VAL A 783 43.34 -4.96 -36.41
N ILE A 784 43.17 -3.91 -35.62
CA ILE A 784 44.24 -2.92 -35.37
C ILE A 784 44.80 -3.05 -33.95
N LYS A 785 43.93 -3.10 -32.94
CA LYS A 785 44.33 -3.10 -31.52
C LYS A 785 43.37 -3.92 -30.70
N GLY A 786 43.85 -4.34 -29.53
CA GLY A 786 43.09 -5.13 -28.56
C GLY A 786 43.60 -6.56 -28.45
N VAL A 787 42.95 -7.31 -27.56
CA VAL A 787 43.08 -8.75 -27.40
C VAL A 787 41.84 -9.40 -27.98
N HIS A 788 42.03 -10.17 -29.03
CA HIS A 788 40.97 -10.85 -29.75
C HIS A 788 41.06 -12.35 -29.54
N GLU A 789 39.94 -12.97 -29.19
CA GLU A 789 39.85 -14.41 -29.01
C GLU A 789 38.74 -14.95 -29.90
N ILE A 790 39.09 -15.84 -30.83
CA ILE A 790 38.15 -16.41 -31.79
C ILE A 790 38.12 -17.92 -31.60
N ILE A 791 36.98 -18.44 -31.19
CA ILE A 791 36.74 -19.88 -31.04
C ILE A 791 35.68 -20.27 -32.05
N PHE A 792 35.96 -21.28 -32.87
CA PHE A 792 34.99 -21.77 -33.82
C PHE A 792 34.98 -23.29 -33.94
N ASN A 793 33.79 -23.87 -34.04
CA ASN A 793 33.61 -25.31 -34.28
C ASN A 793 32.65 -25.49 -35.46
N ALA A 794 33.17 -25.93 -36.62
CA ALA A 794 32.34 -26.12 -37.79
C ALA A 794 32.88 -27.09 -38.83
N MET A 795 31.99 -27.71 -39.62
CA MET A 795 32.40 -28.53 -40.77
C MET A 795 33.16 -27.67 -41.80
N HIS A 796 32.63 -26.47 -42.09
CA HIS A 796 33.25 -25.42 -42.91
C HIS A 796 33.40 -24.16 -42.07
N GLY A 797 34.61 -23.88 -41.59
CA GLY A 797 34.84 -22.86 -40.56
C GLY A 797 35.86 -21.81 -40.97
N VAL A 798 35.60 -20.54 -40.68
CA VAL A 798 36.58 -19.47 -40.83
C VAL A 798 36.67 -18.64 -39.56
N GLY A 799 37.88 -18.41 -39.05
CA GLY A 799 38.07 -17.49 -37.93
C GLY A 799 37.86 -16.03 -38.35
N ILE A 800 38.67 -15.55 -39.30
CA ILE A 800 38.56 -14.21 -39.90
C ILE A 800 38.66 -14.35 -41.43
N GLY A 801 37.66 -13.84 -42.17
CA GLY A 801 37.65 -13.87 -43.64
C GLY A 801 36.34 -14.41 -44.20
N SER A 802 36.40 -15.29 -45.21
CA SER A 802 35.19 -15.84 -45.82
C SER A 802 35.26 -17.30 -46.24
N ILE A 803 34.11 -17.98 -46.27
CA ILE A 803 34.02 -19.31 -46.88
C ILE A 803 34.05 -19.18 -48.41
N SER A 804 33.35 -18.20 -48.97
CA SER A 804 33.48 -17.81 -50.38
C SER A 804 33.44 -16.31 -50.55
N GLY A 805 34.51 -15.72 -51.10
CA GLY A 805 34.61 -14.28 -51.27
C GLY A 805 36.03 -13.78 -51.53
N ASN A 806 36.13 -12.46 -51.75
CA ASN A 806 37.35 -11.68 -51.94
C ASN A 806 37.49 -10.63 -50.84
N ILE A 807 37.70 -11.05 -49.59
CA ILE A 807 37.87 -10.13 -48.46
C ILE A 807 39.36 -9.87 -48.24
N ASP A 808 39.75 -8.60 -48.25
CA ASP A 808 41.08 -8.15 -47.84
C ASP A 808 41.15 -8.06 -46.32
N ILE A 809 42.14 -8.72 -45.73
CA ILE A 809 42.28 -8.83 -44.27
C ILE A 809 43.57 -8.16 -43.85
N THR A 810 43.49 -7.17 -42.96
CA THR A 810 44.66 -6.52 -42.37
C THR A 810 44.66 -6.71 -40.87
N VAL A 811 45.71 -7.34 -40.35
CA VAL A 811 46.01 -7.44 -38.92
C VAL A 811 47.21 -6.54 -38.62
N ASN A 812 46.96 -5.35 -38.08
CA ASN A 812 47.97 -4.32 -37.83
C ASN A 812 48.13 -4.03 -36.35
N GLY A 813 48.88 -4.89 -35.64
CA GLY A 813 49.01 -4.84 -34.18
C GLY A 813 48.02 -5.76 -33.46
N GLY A 814 47.91 -5.60 -32.14
CA GLY A 814 47.02 -6.39 -31.28
C GLY A 814 47.47 -7.85 -31.06
N VAL A 815 46.64 -8.58 -30.31
CA VAL A 815 46.81 -10.01 -30.05
C VAL A 815 45.60 -10.75 -30.62
N VAL A 816 45.82 -11.73 -31.49
CA VAL A 816 44.78 -12.62 -32.01
C VAL A 816 45.08 -14.05 -31.56
N SER A 817 44.22 -14.59 -30.70
CA SER A 817 44.24 -16.00 -30.29
C SER A 817 43.08 -16.71 -30.97
N MET A 818 43.35 -17.85 -31.60
CA MET A 818 42.35 -18.57 -32.35
C MET A 818 42.41 -20.07 -32.08
N HIS A 819 41.25 -20.66 -31.80
CA HIS A 819 41.07 -22.09 -31.69
C HIS A 819 39.93 -22.55 -32.59
N GLY A 820 40.25 -23.42 -33.54
CA GLY A 820 39.30 -23.92 -34.53
C GLY A 820 39.26 -25.43 -34.57
N GLU A 821 38.07 -26.02 -34.63
CA GLU A 821 37.87 -27.46 -34.83
C GLU A 821 36.90 -27.71 -36.00
N GLY A 822 37.22 -28.66 -36.90
CA GLY A 822 36.38 -28.89 -38.06
C GLY A 822 36.93 -29.82 -39.16
N THR A 823 36.27 -29.83 -40.32
CA THR A 823 36.73 -30.60 -41.49
C THR A 823 37.56 -29.72 -42.42
N ASN A 824 36.97 -28.62 -42.92
CA ASN A 824 37.61 -27.65 -43.81
C ASN A 824 37.60 -26.30 -43.10
N ILE A 825 38.73 -25.92 -42.51
CA ILE A 825 38.81 -24.75 -41.64
C ILE A 825 39.95 -23.82 -42.04
N THR A 826 39.69 -22.52 -42.01
CA THR A 826 40.70 -21.47 -42.20
C THR A 826 40.77 -20.58 -40.97
N GLY A 827 41.98 -20.28 -40.50
CA GLY A 827 42.18 -19.35 -39.41
C GLY A 827 41.90 -17.91 -39.87
N ILE A 828 42.83 -17.34 -40.61
CA ILE A 828 42.69 -16.00 -41.21
C ILE A 828 42.85 -16.12 -42.73
N GLY A 829 41.81 -15.84 -43.50
CA GLY A 829 41.83 -15.92 -44.96
C GLY A 829 40.49 -16.33 -45.56
N ASN A 830 40.50 -16.58 -46.88
CA ASN A 830 39.31 -16.97 -47.63
C ASN A 830 39.46 -18.44 -48.08
N ILE A 831 38.44 -19.29 -47.84
CA ILE A 831 38.48 -20.70 -48.26
C ILE A 831 38.37 -20.80 -49.79
N LYS A 832 37.43 -20.06 -50.39
CA LYS A 832 37.24 -19.95 -51.84
C LYS A 832 37.26 -18.48 -52.25
N GLY A 833 37.97 -18.17 -53.33
CA GLY A 833 38.14 -16.79 -53.82
C GLY A 833 39.49 -16.17 -53.42
N GLY A 834 39.69 -14.93 -53.86
CA GLY A 834 40.88 -14.12 -53.62
C GLY A 834 40.78 -13.25 -52.37
N GLY A 835 41.43 -12.09 -52.37
CA GLY A 835 41.49 -11.18 -51.22
C GLY A 835 42.78 -11.39 -50.41
N ASP A 836 43.57 -10.34 -50.30
CA ASP A 836 44.92 -10.43 -49.74
C ASP A 836 44.89 -10.37 -48.20
N THR A 837 45.81 -11.08 -47.57
CA THR A 837 46.01 -11.02 -46.12
C THR A 837 47.32 -10.32 -45.79
N TYR A 838 47.24 -9.24 -45.02
CA TYR A 838 48.36 -8.42 -44.58
C TYR A 838 48.51 -8.49 -43.06
N ILE A 839 49.67 -8.88 -42.57
CA ILE A 839 49.99 -8.92 -41.15
C ILE A 839 51.18 -8.01 -40.87
N THR A 840 51.00 -7.04 -39.96
CA THR A 840 52.03 -6.10 -39.54
C THR A 840 52.06 -6.01 -38.02
N ASN A 841 53.19 -6.40 -37.40
CA ASN A 841 53.49 -6.23 -35.97
C ASN A 841 52.48 -6.83 -34.97
N GLY A 842 51.57 -7.72 -35.42
CA GLY A 842 50.60 -8.41 -34.57
C GLY A 842 51.19 -9.62 -33.84
N ILE A 843 50.52 -10.05 -32.77
CA ILE A 843 50.79 -11.31 -32.07
C ILE A 843 49.68 -12.30 -32.46
N LEU A 844 50.02 -13.44 -33.07
CA LEU A 844 49.05 -14.43 -33.51
C LEU A 844 49.35 -15.79 -32.89
N ASP A 845 48.38 -16.38 -32.22
CA ASP A 845 48.38 -17.74 -31.66
C ASP A 845 47.23 -18.53 -32.31
N ILE A 846 47.54 -19.31 -33.35
CA ILE A 846 46.53 -20.01 -34.15
C ILE A 846 46.72 -21.52 -33.97
N ASP A 847 45.69 -22.15 -33.40
CA ASP A 847 45.60 -23.60 -33.20
C ASP A 847 44.36 -24.14 -33.91
N LEU A 848 44.57 -24.99 -34.92
CA LEU A 848 43.51 -25.52 -35.76
C LEU A 848 43.58 -27.04 -35.79
N LEU A 849 42.45 -27.69 -35.51
CA LEU A 849 42.27 -29.14 -35.52
C LEU A 849 41.26 -29.52 -36.61
N GLY A 850 41.76 -29.88 -37.79
CA GLY A 850 40.90 -30.34 -38.87
C GLY A 850 41.60 -31.11 -39.97
N ALA A 851 40.80 -31.79 -40.80
CA ALA A 851 41.32 -32.61 -41.90
C ALA A 851 42.02 -31.75 -42.97
N ASN A 852 41.44 -30.60 -43.29
CA ASN A 852 42.00 -29.58 -44.17
C ASN A 852 41.99 -28.24 -43.43
N ALA A 853 43.09 -27.93 -42.75
CA ALA A 853 43.24 -26.69 -41.99
C ALA A 853 44.23 -25.74 -42.71
N ILE A 854 43.85 -24.47 -42.86
CA ILE A 854 44.71 -23.39 -43.37
C ILE A 854 44.85 -22.34 -42.27
N ALA A 855 46.06 -22.10 -41.74
CA ALA A 855 46.23 -21.15 -40.65
C ALA A 855 46.08 -19.70 -41.13
N LEU A 856 46.73 -19.36 -42.24
CA LEU A 856 46.82 -18.01 -42.79
C LEU A 856 46.75 -18.05 -44.33
N GLY A 857 45.96 -17.17 -44.93
CA GLY A 857 45.79 -17.01 -46.38
C GLY A 857 44.68 -17.86 -47.00
N GLY A 858 44.72 -17.97 -48.32
CA GLY A 858 43.80 -18.79 -49.14
C GLY A 858 44.50 -19.25 -50.42
N GLU A 859 43.93 -20.22 -51.14
CA GLU A 859 44.58 -20.82 -52.33
C GLU A 859 44.85 -19.80 -53.45
N GLU A 860 43.99 -18.78 -53.60
CA GLU A 860 44.06 -17.78 -54.68
C GLU A 860 44.51 -16.38 -54.20
N ALA A 861 45.00 -16.27 -52.96
CA ALA A 861 45.26 -15.00 -52.28
C ALA A 861 46.75 -14.76 -51.94
N THR A 862 47.17 -13.48 -51.90
CA THR A 862 48.53 -13.14 -51.42
C THR A 862 48.55 -13.04 -49.90
N LEU A 863 49.48 -13.72 -49.26
CA LEU A 863 49.81 -13.52 -47.84
C LEU A 863 51.07 -12.67 -47.72
N ARG A 864 50.96 -11.51 -47.07
CA ARG A 864 52.08 -10.61 -46.78
C ARG A 864 52.29 -10.43 -45.30
N ILE A 865 53.54 -10.57 -44.86
CA ILE A 865 53.94 -10.41 -43.46
C ILE A 865 55.09 -9.40 -43.39
N ALA A 866 54.90 -8.34 -42.60
CA ALA A 866 55.91 -7.32 -42.33
C ALA A 866 55.96 -7.00 -40.82
N GLY A 867 56.46 -7.98 -40.05
CA GLY A 867 56.54 -7.92 -38.58
C GLY A 867 55.49 -8.79 -37.88
N GLY A 868 55.70 -9.06 -36.60
CA GLY A 868 54.80 -9.81 -35.72
C GLY A 868 55.45 -11.03 -35.06
N ASN A 869 54.75 -11.59 -34.07
CA ASN A 869 55.10 -12.86 -33.42
C ASN A 869 53.98 -13.86 -33.69
N ILE A 870 54.21 -14.76 -34.65
CA ILE A 870 53.16 -15.55 -35.32
C ILE A 870 53.43 -17.04 -35.10
N LYS A 871 52.68 -17.63 -34.16
CA LYS A 871 52.69 -19.05 -33.89
C LYS A 871 51.49 -19.71 -34.58
N ALA A 872 51.78 -20.50 -35.61
CA ALA A 872 50.83 -21.36 -36.32
C ALA A 872 51.44 -22.77 -36.48
N ASP A 873 50.63 -23.83 -36.38
CA ASP A 873 51.13 -25.21 -36.55
C ASP A 873 51.78 -25.39 -37.93
N ARG A 874 52.99 -25.98 -37.95
CA ARG A 874 53.84 -26.15 -39.12
C ARG A 874 53.30 -27.12 -40.16
N ARG A 875 52.23 -27.86 -39.86
CA ARG A 875 51.62 -28.86 -40.75
C ARG A 875 50.80 -28.28 -41.91
N ILE A 876 50.76 -26.97 -42.07
CA ILE A 876 49.79 -26.26 -42.89
C ILE A 876 50.48 -25.33 -43.90
N VAL A 877 49.96 -25.28 -45.13
CA VAL A 877 50.54 -24.51 -46.23
C VAL A 877 50.51 -23.01 -45.92
N MET A 878 51.71 -22.43 -45.80
CA MET A 878 51.93 -20.99 -45.70
C MET A 878 52.97 -20.63 -46.78
N ASN A 879 52.57 -19.80 -47.75
CA ASN A 879 53.49 -19.21 -48.73
C ASN A 879 53.59 -17.67 -48.54
N PRO A 880 53.97 -17.17 -47.35
CA PRO A 880 54.01 -15.75 -47.06
C PRO A 880 55.14 -15.06 -47.85
N THR A 881 54.88 -13.82 -48.23
CA THR A 881 55.87 -12.93 -48.83
C THR A 881 56.07 -11.68 -47.97
N ASN A 882 57.20 -10.99 -48.13
CA ASN A 882 57.32 -9.62 -47.59
C ASN A 882 56.56 -8.62 -48.47
N GLU A 883 56.57 -7.35 -48.07
CA GLU A 883 55.95 -6.26 -48.83
C GLU A 883 56.46 -6.11 -50.27
N PHE A 884 57.64 -6.67 -50.59
CA PHE A 884 58.26 -6.63 -51.91
C PHE A 884 58.01 -7.90 -52.76
N GLY A 885 57.26 -8.87 -52.23
CA GLY A 885 56.93 -10.14 -52.88
C GLY A 885 58.01 -11.21 -52.79
N GLN A 886 58.97 -11.10 -51.86
CA GLN A 886 59.96 -12.15 -51.62
C GLN A 886 59.43 -13.21 -50.65
N PRO A 887 59.66 -14.52 -50.89
CA PRO A 887 59.23 -15.59 -50.00
C PRO A 887 59.84 -15.48 -48.59
N LEU A 888 59.04 -15.82 -47.57
CA LEU A 888 59.43 -15.86 -46.17
C LEU A 888 59.44 -17.29 -45.63
N VAL A 889 60.33 -17.56 -44.67
CA VAL A 889 60.40 -18.83 -43.93
C VAL A 889 60.26 -18.58 -42.44
N GLN A 890 59.63 -19.53 -41.73
CA GLN A 890 59.50 -19.42 -40.28
C GLN A 890 60.85 -19.68 -39.58
N ARG A 891 61.18 -18.85 -38.59
CA ARG A 891 62.31 -19.01 -37.67
C ARG A 891 61.80 -18.94 -36.23
N ILE A 892 62.35 -19.76 -35.35
CA ILE A 892 62.08 -19.74 -33.91
C ILE A 892 63.32 -19.19 -33.22
N ILE A 893 63.16 -18.09 -32.50
CA ILE A 893 64.24 -17.45 -31.74
C ILE A 893 63.94 -17.60 -30.26
N ASN A 894 64.89 -18.17 -29.51
CA ASN A 894 64.76 -18.29 -28.06
C ASN A 894 64.73 -16.89 -27.44
N SER A 895 63.77 -16.63 -26.55
CA SER A 895 63.77 -15.38 -25.79
C SER A 895 64.88 -15.43 -24.74
N ASP A 896 65.81 -14.48 -24.79
CA ASP A 896 66.85 -14.23 -23.79
C ASP A 896 66.36 -13.41 -22.58
N GLY A 897 65.05 -13.19 -22.48
CA GLY A 897 64.43 -12.30 -21.49
C GLY A 897 64.02 -10.94 -22.05
N THR A 898 64.42 -10.59 -23.28
CA THR A 898 63.95 -9.39 -23.98
C THR A 898 62.44 -9.42 -24.24
N THR A 899 61.84 -8.23 -24.39
CA THR A 899 60.40 -8.04 -24.65
C THR A 899 60.10 -7.79 -26.14
N GLU A 900 61.12 -7.48 -26.94
CA GLU A 900 61.00 -7.17 -28.36
C GLU A 900 62.23 -7.71 -29.13
N PHE A 901 61.97 -8.40 -30.23
CA PHE A 901 62.95 -8.79 -31.24
C PHE A 901 62.84 -7.84 -32.43
N ARG A 902 63.98 -7.32 -32.90
CA ARG A 902 64.05 -6.35 -34.00
C ARG A 902 65.19 -6.70 -34.94
N THR A 903 64.93 -6.73 -36.25
CA THR A 903 65.96 -6.91 -37.29
C THR A 903 65.64 -6.09 -38.53
N ASP A 904 66.66 -5.53 -39.19
CA ASP A 904 66.50 -4.83 -40.47
C ASP A 904 66.68 -5.82 -41.62
N ILE A 905 65.75 -5.79 -42.57
CA ILE A 905 65.70 -6.69 -43.73
C ILE A 905 65.93 -5.86 -44.98
N SER A 906 67.04 -6.10 -45.67
CA SER A 906 67.36 -5.47 -46.96
C SER A 906 67.12 -6.45 -48.10
N CYS A 907 66.48 -5.99 -49.16
CA CYS A 907 66.21 -6.76 -50.36
C CYS A 907 66.47 -5.97 -51.65
N SER A 908 66.44 -6.67 -52.79
CA SER A 908 66.68 -6.07 -54.11
C SER A 908 65.67 -4.99 -54.51
N LYS A 909 64.55 -4.87 -53.80
CA LYS A 909 63.45 -3.94 -54.08
C LYS A 909 63.24 -2.87 -52.98
N GLY A 910 63.99 -2.91 -51.88
CA GLY A 910 63.85 -2.00 -50.74
C GLY A 910 64.36 -2.57 -49.41
N ALA A 911 64.20 -1.84 -48.32
CA ALA A 911 64.58 -2.30 -46.97
C ALA A 911 63.50 -1.92 -45.94
N TYR A 912 63.32 -2.76 -44.92
CA TYR A 912 62.32 -2.58 -43.87
C TYR A 912 62.75 -3.19 -42.53
N THR A 913 62.19 -2.67 -41.43
CA THR A 913 62.46 -3.20 -40.09
C THR A 913 61.36 -4.21 -39.70
N TYR A 914 61.76 -5.42 -39.34
CA TYR A 914 60.88 -6.43 -38.77
C TYR A 914 60.89 -6.33 -37.24
N ILE A 915 59.70 -6.24 -36.63
CA ILE A 915 59.53 -6.14 -35.18
C ILE A 915 58.61 -7.27 -34.71
N ALA A 916 59.02 -8.01 -33.68
CA ALA A 916 58.21 -9.02 -33.01
C ALA A 916 58.22 -8.78 -31.49
N ARG A 917 57.05 -8.78 -30.86
CA ARG A 917 56.93 -8.55 -29.41
C ARG A 917 56.63 -9.84 -28.66
N LYS A 918 57.09 -9.91 -27.41
CA LYS A 918 56.86 -11.07 -26.54
C LYS A 918 55.41 -11.07 -26.03
N TYR A 919 54.80 -12.25 -26.02
CA TYR A 919 53.47 -12.48 -25.46
C TYR A 919 53.57 -13.52 -24.36
N SER A 920 52.82 -13.37 -23.26
CA SER A 920 52.96 -14.22 -22.06
C SER A 920 52.76 -15.72 -22.34
N LYS A 921 51.96 -16.07 -23.36
CA LYS A 921 51.77 -17.47 -23.80
C LYS A 921 52.95 -18.06 -24.61
N PHE A 922 53.91 -17.25 -25.04
CA PHE A 922 55.01 -17.67 -25.91
C PHE A 922 56.34 -17.68 -25.17
N SER A 923 56.99 -18.84 -25.12
CA SER A 923 58.36 -18.97 -24.60
C SER A 923 59.42 -18.42 -25.57
N ASN A 924 59.12 -18.41 -26.87
CA ASN A 924 60.03 -18.04 -27.97
C ASN A 924 59.36 -17.02 -28.92
N TYR A 925 60.15 -16.37 -29.78
CA TYR A 925 59.64 -15.58 -30.90
C TYR A 925 59.48 -16.47 -32.14
N TYR A 926 58.31 -16.42 -32.76
CA TYR A 926 57.98 -17.11 -34.00
C TYR A 926 57.88 -16.08 -35.12
N ILE A 927 58.95 -15.92 -35.90
CA ILE A 927 59.06 -14.86 -36.91
C ILE A 927 59.09 -15.42 -38.32
N TYR A 928 58.70 -14.61 -39.30
CA TYR A 928 58.73 -14.95 -40.74
C TYR A 928 59.62 -13.95 -41.47
N ILE A 929 60.79 -14.40 -41.90
CA ILE A 929 61.81 -13.57 -42.55
C ILE A 929 62.37 -14.28 -43.79
N PRO A 930 62.98 -13.57 -44.76
CA PRO A 930 63.59 -14.20 -45.91
C PRO A 930 64.68 -15.20 -45.49
N GLU A 931 64.83 -16.30 -46.25
CA GLU A 931 65.75 -17.39 -45.88
C GLU A 931 67.22 -16.94 -45.73
N LYS A 932 67.63 -15.94 -46.53
CA LYS A 932 69.00 -15.40 -46.55
C LYS A 932 69.23 -14.22 -45.60
N THR A 933 68.29 -13.92 -44.71
CA THR A 933 68.48 -12.86 -43.71
C THR A 933 69.44 -13.33 -42.63
N ASP A 934 70.51 -12.56 -42.37
CA ASP A 934 71.41 -12.77 -41.24
C ASP A 934 70.72 -12.33 -39.95
N ILE A 935 70.63 -13.23 -38.96
CA ILE A 935 69.82 -13.05 -37.76
C ILE A 935 70.66 -12.55 -36.57
N GLY A 936 71.99 -12.54 -36.69
CA GLY A 936 72.91 -12.11 -35.64
C GLY A 936 72.89 -13.01 -34.42
#